data_AF-A0A927NSC2-F1
#
_entry.id   AF-A0A927NSC2-F1
#
_cell.length_a   1.000
_cell.length_b   1.000
_cell.length_c   1.000
_cell.angle_alpha   90.00
_cell.angle_beta   90.00
_cell.angle_gamma   90.00
#
_symmetry.space_group_name_H-M   'P 1'
#
loop_
_entity.id
_entity.type
_entity.pdbx_description
1 polymer ?
#
loop_
_entity_poly.entity_id
_entity_poly.type
_entity_poly.pdbx_seq_one_letter_code
_entity_poly.pdbx_strand_id
1 'polypeptide(L)'
;MGGNVMMRKKLFLLTALACTLLTTTAFIGCKKDDEEGVDVPNKPEITYSVNLKAESILLTIGDKSVLDTDLVQQGDTKLTFTSSNEEVATVDQYGWVTAIKEGTTTITASYGTATDTCEVTVTLNGMSPMLKLPGVPTDSVSMSKSSNLDLNGEVVFNDKTYDDVSLTYEMSDTSVGTIENGVFKPAKGGTTTITVKGTWRGVEGPAMIKTVTVEIIPEFLFVINEGVSEITLYSLDEGTQDSFFVEAEYDGEALETSVEITQGEDYIDYDPNAHTVTSKGLVGEAELTVSYELNGEAMQIKVPVYVKPTMYDYATTVTNFSAIHGDVTVGDNLLALVGEPILSAYDQEGNAFEVKDSKIYGVPSSNDGKFTTKLTVYTATRGWNMEIEGYSGVIGKAEDLRIFKTNVSYASVDGKRAFRPIDETKPMQKWEGYYILANNINASGYDHGKNAQGEAGKENGVGIELASRGLQSSADYGFFGTFDGQGYTISNMRVRSFGLFGYIVNATIKNVAFTNVDLYHSSTYKQTSVLAAWIKNSTLTDVYISVRNTDEKASEGSVLANGIDASTVTRCIVETKEAFKYKDGLTMTGSFTYQNKERMDDDKVQTSFSDVYVISNVVLGYYRTSKTVDGVKVYTNYYLQAENETLAVEEGDKVYTFKGVKKYSTRADMQAAGNNYAAFGSTYWTITDGAPVWKNL
;
A
#
# COMPACT_ATOMS: atom_id res chain seq x y z
N MET A 1 37.80 -47.87 21.31
CA MET A 1 37.61 -48.84 20.22
C MET A 1 38.05 -48.10 18.94
N GLY A 2 39.18 -48.35 18.27
CA GLY A 2 40.04 -49.53 18.16
C GLY A 2 39.55 -50.41 17.00
N GLY A 3 40.31 -50.79 15.95
CA GLY A 3 41.67 -50.42 15.49
C GLY A 3 41.67 -50.31 13.94
N ASN A 4 42.65 -49.72 13.24
CA ASN A 4 44.08 -50.07 13.08
C ASN A 4 44.37 -51.23 12.08
N VAL A 5 45.46 -51.10 11.29
CA VAL A 5 46.19 -52.13 10.49
C VAL A 5 45.77 -52.45 9.03
N MET A 6 46.45 -51.79 8.08
CA MET A 6 47.40 -52.32 7.08
C MET A 6 47.32 -53.77 6.46
N MET A 7 47.73 -53.83 5.17
CA MET A 7 48.66 -54.81 4.53
C MET A 7 48.19 -56.06 3.72
N ARG A 8 48.94 -56.26 2.60
CA ARG A 8 49.27 -57.50 1.81
C ARG A 8 48.20 -58.07 0.85
N LYS A 9 48.47 -58.46 -0.41
CA LYS A 9 49.58 -59.15 -1.17
C LYS A 9 49.42 -60.68 -1.31
N LYS A 10 49.39 -61.14 -2.59
CA LYS A 10 49.56 -62.52 -3.13
C LYS A 10 48.35 -63.46 -2.91
N LEU A 11 47.97 -64.35 -3.86
CA LEU A 11 48.67 -65.59 -4.26
C LEU A 11 48.04 -66.15 -5.58
N PHE A 12 48.78 -66.27 -6.70
CA PHE A 12 49.17 -67.53 -7.41
C PHE A 12 48.02 -68.40 -8.02
N LEU A 13 48.18 -69.04 -9.18
CA LEU A 13 49.10 -70.18 -9.39
C LEU A 13 49.59 -70.34 -10.86
N LEU A 14 50.84 -70.78 -11.02
CA LEU A 14 51.39 -71.37 -12.25
C LEU A 14 51.04 -72.87 -12.33
N THR A 15 51.03 -73.44 -13.54
CA THR A 15 51.72 -74.73 -13.79
C THR A 15 52.49 -74.65 -15.10
N ALA A 16 53.60 -75.40 -15.18
CA ALA A 16 54.52 -75.42 -16.30
C ALA A 16 54.79 -76.87 -16.72
N LEU A 17 55.23 -77.09 -17.95
CA LEU A 17 56.01 -78.28 -18.29
C LEU A 17 57.02 -77.96 -19.40
N ALA A 18 58.25 -78.43 -19.22
CA ALA A 18 59.34 -78.33 -20.18
C ALA A 18 59.94 -79.72 -20.40
N CYS A 19 60.49 -79.97 -21.59
CA CYS A 19 61.60 -80.90 -21.78
C CYS A 19 62.27 -80.69 -23.15
N THR A 20 63.55 -81.01 -23.23
CA THR A 20 64.52 -80.64 -24.28
C THR A 20 65.21 -81.85 -24.91
N LEU A 21 65.75 -81.72 -26.13
CA LEU A 21 67.01 -82.31 -26.64
C LEU A 21 67.28 -81.67 -28.03
N LEU A 22 68.38 -80.96 -28.36
CA LEU A 22 69.77 -81.41 -28.62
C LEU A 22 69.84 -82.62 -29.58
N THR A 23 70.60 -82.59 -30.70
CA THR A 23 72.06 -82.34 -30.77
C THR A 23 72.59 -81.61 -32.03
N THR A 24 73.85 -81.17 -31.90
CA THR A 24 74.89 -80.71 -32.86
C THR A 24 75.07 -81.55 -34.15
N THR A 25 75.84 -81.21 -35.20
CA THR A 25 77.15 -80.49 -35.35
C THR A 25 77.36 -79.93 -36.77
N ALA A 26 78.33 -79.02 -36.96
CA ALA A 26 78.80 -78.52 -38.26
C ALA A 26 79.72 -79.51 -39.02
N PHE A 27 79.92 -79.30 -40.34
CA PHE A 27 81.25 -78.98 -40.93
C PHE A 27 81.24 -78.83 -42.48
N ILE A 28 82.08 -77.91 -42.97
CA ILE A 28 82.86 -77.86 -44.24
C ILE A 28 82.17 -78.21 -45.57
N GLY A 29 82.35 -77.32 -46.56
CA GLY A 29 82.23 -77.64 -47.98
C GLY A 29 83.59 -77.74 -48.68
N CYS A 30 83.68 -78.58 -49.72
CA CYS A 30 84.59 -78.39 -50.86
C CYS A 30 84.19 -79.26 -52.07
N LYS A 31 84.29 -78.67 -53.26
CA LYS A 31 84.54 -79.23 -54.61
C LYS A 31 84.07 -80.66 -54.98
N LYS A 32 83.38 -80.75 -56.14
CA LYS A 32 83.86 -81.33 -57.43
C LYS A 32 84.77 -82.59 -57.33
N ASP A 33 84.55 -83.68 -58.08
CA ASP A 33 84.12 -83.77 -59.49
C ASP A 33 83.30 -85.06 -59.81
N ASP A 34 82.64 -85.04 -60.99
CA ASP A 34 82.29 -86.09 -61.97
C ASP A 34 82.26 -87.59 -61.57
N GLU A 35 81.15 -88.30 -61.85
CA GLU A 35 81.03 -89.24 -62.99
C GLU A 35 79.64 -89.93 -63.12
N GLU A 36 79.25 -90.16 -64.38
CA GLU A 36 78.27 -91.11 -64.98
C GLU A 36 76.87 -91.36 -64.37
N GLY A 37 75.89 -91.56 -65.27
CA GLY A 37 74.46 -91.54 -64.92
C GLY A 37 73.69 -92.83 -65.21
N VAL A 38 72.47 -92.89 -64.68
CA VAL A 38 71.43 -93.88 -65.02
C VAL A 38 70.09 -93.14 -65.16
N ASP A 39 69.42 -93.34 -66.29
CA ASP A 39 68.13 -92.72 -66.61
C ASP A 39 66.99 -93.33 -65.77
N VAL A 40 66.07 -92.50 -65.26
CA VAL A 40 64.95 -92.91 -64.39
C VAL A 40 63.65 -92.27 -64.91
N PRO A 41 62.53 -93.03 -65.06
CA PRO A 41 61.41 -92.58 -65.88
C PRO A 41 60.72 -91.30 -65.40
N ASN A 42 60.32 -90.48 -66.37
CA ASN A 42 59.74 -89.16 -66.17
C ASN A 42 58.42 -89.19 -65.36
N LYS A 43 58.34 -88.36 -64.32
CA LYS A 43 57.14 -88.12 -63.49
C LYS A 43 56.23 -87.12 -64.23
N PRO A 44 54.89 -87.28 -64.25
CA PRO A 44 54.02 -86.29 -64.89
C PRO A 44 54.20 -84.91 -64.23
N GLU A 45 54.50 -83.92 -65.07
CA GLU A 45 54.65 -82.52 -64.69
C GLU A 45 53.25 -81.92 -64.46
N ILE A 46 53.00 -81.40 -63.25
CA ILE A 46 51.70 -80.82 -62.90
C ILE A 46 51.66 -79.39 -63.41
N THR A 47 50.88 -79.14 -64.46
CA THR A 47 50.65 -77.78 -64.97
C THR A 47 49.55 -77.09 -64.19
N TYR A 48 49.90 -75.98 -63.53
CA TYR A 48 48.94 -74.99 -63.02
C TYR A 48 48.83 -73.83 -64.01
N SER A 49 47.64 -73.28 -64.21
CA SER A 49 47.48 -71.96 -64.84
C SER A 49 46.39 -71.15 -64.16
N VAL A 50 46.68 -69.87 -63.95
CA VAL A 50 45.72 -68.82 -63.60
C VAL A 50 45.78 -67.77 -64.70
N ASN A 51 44.62 -67.30 -65.16
CA ASN A 51 44.53 -66.15 -66.05
C ASN A 51 43.46 -65.18 -65.57
N LEU A 52 43.84 -63.91 -65.39
CA LEU A 52 42.93 -62.81 -65.07
C LEU A 52 42.34 -62.25 -66.37
N LYS A 53 41.01 -62.04 -66.40
CA LYS A 53 40.31 -61.56 -67.61
C LYS A 53 40.57 -60.09 -67.94
N ALA A 54 41.20 -59.35 -67.05
CA ALA A 54 41.57 -57.95 -67.23
C ALA A 54 43.02 -57.73 -66.79
N GLU A 55 43.85 -57.24 -67.72
CA GLU A 55 45.23 -56.82 -67.44
C GLU A 55 45.26 -55.54 -66.58
N SER A 56 44.23 -54.69 -66.70
CA SER A 56 44.06 -53.49 -65.88
C SER A 56 42.59 -53.15 -65.62
N ILE A 57 42.30 -52.57 -64.46
CA ILE A 57 40.98 -51.98 -64.12
C ILE A 57 41.13 -50.56 -63.55
N LEU A 58 40.16 -49.70 -63.87
CA LEU A 58 40.02 -48.35 -63.34
C LEU A 58 38.84 -48.31 -62.36
N LEU A 59 39.07 -47.86 -61.13
CA LEU A 59 38.05 -47.76 -60.08
C LEU A 59 37.98 -46.34 -59.50
N THR A 60 36.79 -45.92 -59.05
CA THR A 60 36.67 -44.74 -58.18
C THR A 60 36.90 -45.13 -56.73
N ILE A 61 37.41 -44.22 -55.89
CA ILE A 61 37.51 -44.47 -54.44
C ILE A 61 36.15 -44.94 -53.87
N GLY A 62 36.17 -46.03 -53.10
CA GLY A 62 35.00 -46.63 -52.48
C GLY A 62 34.16 -47.53 -53.38
N ASP A 63 34.60 -47.77 -54.62
CA ASP A 63 34.02 -48.79 -55.49
C ASP A 63 34.63 -50.18 -55.21
N LYS A 64 33.88 -51.22 -55.59
CA LYS A 64 34.31 -52.61 -55.53
C LYS A 64 34.12 -53.28 -56.89
N SER A 65 35.07 -54.12 -57.26
CA SER A 65 35.00 -54.97 -58.46
C SER A 65 35.57 -56.34 -58.14
N VAL A 66 35.13 -57.38 -58.85
CA VAL A 66 35.69 -58.74 -58.74
C VAL A 66 36.64 -58.99 -59.91
N LEU A 67 37.79 -59.58 -59.64
CA LEU A 67 38.69 -60.06 -60.69
C LEU A 67 38.25 -61.46 -61.13
N ASP A 68 37.60 -61.54 -62.29
CA ASP A 68 37.25 -62.83 -62.90
C ASP A 68 38.52 -63.58 -63.33
N THR A 69 38.61 -64.85 -62.93
CA THR A 69 39.78 -65.70 -63.18
C THR A 69 39.37 -66.98 -63.91
N ASP A 70 40.05 -67.34 -65.00
CA ASP A 70 39.99 -68.68 -65.57
C ASP A 70 41.15 -69.53 -65.03
N LEU A 71 40.85 -70.77 -64.62
CA LEU A 71 41.80 -71.71 -64.02
C LEU A 71 41.82 -73.03 -64.81
N VAL A 72 43.00 -73.63 -64.96
CA VAL A 72 43.14 -75.03 -65.35
C VAL A 72 43.71 -75.80 -64.15
N GLN A 73 42.91 -76.75 -63.64
CA GLN A 73 43.21 -77.46 -62.40
C GLN A 73 43.80 -78.86 -62.65
N GLN A 74 44.99 -79.10 -62.12
CA GLN A 74 45.46 -80.43 -61.73
C GLN A 74 45.92 -80.39 -60.26
N GLY A 75 45.18 -81.06 -59.37
CA GLY A 75 45.51 -81.21 -57.94
C GLY A 75 44.75 -80.29 -56.99
N ASP A 76 44.98 -80.50 -55.69
CA ASP A 76 44.37 -79.73 -54.59
C ASP A 76 45.20 -78.47 -54.29
N THR A 77 44.77 -77.33 -54.81
CA THR A 77 45.45 -76.04 -54.63
C THR A 77 44.42 -74.91 -54.58
N LYS A 78 44.65 -73.91 -53.72
CA LYS A 78 43.75 -72.76 -53.51
C LYS A 78 44.27 -71.53 -54.26
N LEU A 79 43.37 -70.81 -54.92
CA LEU A 79 43.63 -69.48 -55.46
C LEU A 79 43.80 -68.46 -54.33
N THR A 80 44.83 -67.62 -54.42
CA THR A 80 45.09 -66.54 -53.44
C THR A 80 45.37 -65.24 -54.17
N PHE A 81 44.97 -64.12 -53.57
CA PHE A 81 45.20 -62.78 -54.10
C PHE A 81 46.00 -61.95 -53.10
N THR A 82 46.85 -61.05 -53.60
CA THR A 82 47.62 -60.08 -52.80
C THR A 82 47.69 -58.74 -53.54
N SER A 83 47.70 -57.62 -52.82
CA SER A 83 47.95 -56.29 -53.38
C SER A 83 49.39 -55.86 -53.12
N SER A 84 50.04 -55.23 -54.09
CA SER A 84 51.35 -54.62 -53.90
C SER A 84 51.32 -53.37 -53.00
N ASN A 85 50.15 -52.75 -52.85
CA ASN A 85 49.89 -51.59 -51.99
C ASN A 85 48.42 -51.58 -51.55
N GLU A 86 48.18 -52.07 -50.33
CA GLU A 86 46.85 -52.11 -49.71
C GLU A 86 46.30 -50.73 -49.31
N GLU A 87 47.13 -49.68 -49.24
CA GLU A 87 46.60 -48.32 -49.06
C GLU A 87 45.82 -47.84 -50.29
N VAL A 88 46.22 -48.27 -51.49
CA VAL A 88 45.59 -47.89 -52.78
C VAL A 88 44.36 -48.75 -53.04
N ALA A 89 44.53 -50.08 -53.01
CA ALA A 89 43.41 -51.01 -53.09
C ALA A 89 43.74 -52.34 -52.38
N THR A 90 42.77 -52.86 -51.63
CA THR A 90 42.80 -54.20 -51.03
C THR A 90 42.08 -55.22 -51.91
N VAL A 91 42.42 -56.50 -51.79
CA VAL A 91 41.72 -57.63 -52.42
C VAL A 91 41.39 -58.70 -51.38
N ASP A 92 40.18 -59.26 -51.42
CA ASP A 92 39.79 -60.35 -50.51
C ASP A 92 40.11 -61.76 -51.08
N GLN A 93 39.87 -62.80 -50.28
CA GLN A 93 40.14 -64.18 -50.69
C GLN A 93 39.27 -64.71 -51.84
N TYR A 94 38.25 -63.95 -52.27
CA TYR A 94 37.35 -64.26 -53.38
C TYR A 94 37.64 -63.42 -54.62
N GLY A 95 38.66 -62.54 -54.58
CA GLY A 95 39.03 -61.66 -55.69
C GLY A 95 38.28 -60.33 -55.72
N TRP A 96 37.55 -59.95 -54.66
CA TRP A 96 36.94 -58.62 -54.56
C TRP A 96 37.98 -57.56 -54.24
N VAL A 97 38.30 -56.74 -55.24
CA VAL A 97 39.11 -55.54 -55.11
C VAL A 97 38.24 -54.40 -54.58
N THR A 98 38.69 -53.72 -53.53
CA THR A 98 38.08 -52.50 -52.98
C THR A 98 39.04 -51.34 -53.15
N ALA A 99 38.60 -50.29 -53.84
CA ALA A 99 39.38 -49.08 -54.07
C ALA A 99 39.40 -48.17 -52.83
N ILE A 100 40.59 -47.84 -52.34
CA ILE A 100 40.77 -47.10 -51.08
C ILE A 100 41.29 -45.68 -51.34
N LYS A 101 42.41 -45.52 -52.03
CA LYS A 101 43.13 -44.23 -52.21
C LYS A 101 43.59 -44.06 -53.65
N GLU A 102 43.63 -42.82 -54.12
CA GLU A 102 44.11 -42.50 -55.47
C GLU A 102 45.57 -42.94 -55.69
N GLY A 103 45.84 -43.57 -56.82
CA GLY A 103 47.12 -44.17 -57.16
C GLY A 103 46.96 -45.48 -57.94
N THR A 104 48.08 -46.14 -58.21
CA THR A 104 48.11 -47.42 -58.95
C THR A 104 48.77 -48.49 -58.10
N THR A 105 48.19 -49.69 -58.07
CA THR A 105 48.72 -50.89 -57.40
C THR A 105 48.53 -52.11 -58.29
N THR A 106 49.30 -53.17 -58.08
CA THR A 106 49.14 -54.44 -58.78
C THR A 106 48.52 -55.48 -57.86
N ILE A 107 47.44 -56.13 -58.32
CA ILE A 107 46.88 -57.31 -57.67
C ILE A 107 47.50 -58.56 -58.32
N THR A 108 48.12 -59.41 -57.52
CA THR A 108 48.69 -60.69 -57.98
C THR A 108 47.78 -61.84 -57.55
N ALA A 109 47.32 -62.62 -58.52
CA ALA A 109 46.61 -63.88 -58.30
C ALA A 109 47.60 -65.04 -58.42
N SER A 110 47.65 -65.91 -57.41
CA SER A 110 48.56 -67.05 -57.32
C SER A 110 47.79 -68.37 -57.21
N TYR A 111 48.12 -69.32 -58.10
CA TYR A 111 47.55 -70.67 -58.14
C TYR A 111 48.67 -71.70 -58.33
N GLY A 112 49.12 -72.31 -57.24
CA GLY A 112 50.24 -73.24 -57.25
C GLY A 112 51.55 -72.50 -57.56
N THR A 113 52.23 -72.90 -58.64
CA THR A 113 53.42 -72.20 -59.16
C THR A 113 53.09 -71.14 -60.21
N ALA A 114 51.82 -71.00 -60.63
CA ALA A 114 51.40 -70.01 -61.61
C ALA A 114 50.94 -68.72 -60.93
N THR A 115 51.30 -67.59 -61.52
CA THR A 115 50.90 -66.25 -61.08
C THR A 115 50.44 -65.42 -62.28
N ASP A 116 49.42 -64.61 -62.10
CA ASP A 116 48.99 -63.59 -63.06
C ASP A 116 48.65 -62.29 -62.32
N THR A 117 48.68 -61.15 -63.02
CA THR A 117 48.64 -59.82 -62.41
C THR A 117 47.68 -58.87 -63.12
N CYS A 118 46.91 -58.11 -62.33
CA CYS A 118 46.04 -57.03 -62.81
C CYS A 118 46.49 -55.70 -62.21
N GLU A 119 46.69 -54.68 -63.04
CA GLU A 119 46.93 -53.31 -62.59
C GLU A 119 45.61 -52.65 -62.16
N VAL A 120 45.54 -52.16 -60.94
CA VAL A 120 44.39 -51.42 -60.40
C VAL A 120 44.79 -49.96 -60.26
N THR A 121 44.23 -49.12 -61.12
CA THR A 121 44.33 -47.67 -60.97
C THR A 121 43.07 -47.15 -60.29
N VAL A 122 43.24 -46.45 -59.17
CA VAL A 122 42.19 -45.81 -58.39
C VAL A 122 42.27 -44.31 -58.60
N THR A 123 41.13 -43.65 -58.86
CA THR A 123 41.07 -42.21 -59.09
C THR A 123 39.86 -41.55 -58.41
N LEU A 124 39.84 -40.22 -58.42
CA LEU A 124 38.66 -39.43 -58.07
C LEU A 124 37.63 -39.28 -59.22
N ASN A 125 37.93 -39.77 -60.44
CA ASN A 125 37.05 -39.69 -61.62
C ASN A 125 36.47 -38.28 -61.89
N GLY A 126 37.27 -37.23 -61.66
CA GLY A 126 36.87 -35.83 -61.83
C GLY A 126 35.90 -35.27 -60.77
N MET A 127 35.47 -36.07 -59.79
CA MET A 127 34.66 -35.63 -58.66
C MET A 127 35.55 -35.04 -57.55
N SER A 128 35.00 -34.10 -56.78
CA SER A 128 35.70 -33.50 -55.63
C SER A 128 35.11 -34.01 -54.31
N PRO A 129 35.90 -34.65 -53.43
CA PRO A 129 35.48 -34.90 -52.05
C PRO A 129 35.19 -33.59 -51.33
N MET A 130 34.14 -33.57 -50.51
CA MET A 130 33.76 -32.39 -49.74
C MET A 130 33.67 -32.72 -48.25
N LEU A 131 34.36 -31.93 -47.42
CA LEU A 131 34.18 -31.97 -45.98
C LEU A 131 32.80 -31.40 -45.61
N LYS A 132 32.05 -32.15 -44.82
CA LYS A 132 30.76 -31.77 -44.24
C LYS A 132 30.86 -31.87 -42.72
N LEU A 133 30.33 -30.86 -42.03
CA LEU A 133 30.23 -30.83 -40.57
C LEU A 133 28.74 -31.00 -40.20
N PRO A 134 28.29 -32.19 -39.77
CA PRO A 134 26.87 -32.42 -39.48
C PRO A 134 26.35 -31.49 -38.37
N GLY A 135 25.25 -30.79 -38.64
CA GLY A 135 24.63 -29.88 -37.67
C GLY A 135 25.29 -28.50 -37.53
N VAL A 136 26.42 -28.25 -38.20
CA VAL A 136 27.10 -26.93 -38.17
C VAL A 136 26.62 -26.07 -39.35
N PRO A 137 26.04 -24.88 -39.12
CA PRO A 137 25.76 -23.89 -40.15
C PRO A 137 27.00 -23.49 -40.98
N THR A 138 26.81 -23.08 -42.23
CA THR A 138 27.92 -22.81 -43.15
C THR A 138 28.67 -21.51 -42.91
N ASP A 139 28.06 -20.56 -42.21
CA ASP A 139 28.54 -19.17 -42.14
C ASP A 139 28.83 -18.76 -40.69
N SER A 140 27.82 -18.84 -39.82
CA SER A 140 27.93 -18.46 -38.42
C SER A 140 27.03 -19.25 -37.47
N VAL A 141 27.44 -19.31 -36.20
CA VAL A 141 26.72 -19.87 -35.05
C VAL A 141 26.75 -18.83 -33.94
N SER A 142 25.60 -18.53 -33.35
CA SER A 142 25.50 -17.73 -32.12
C SER A 142 25.00 -18.63 -30.99
N MET A 143 25.68 -18.66 -29.84
CA MET A 143 25.46 -19.64 -28.77
C MET A 143 25.82 -19.09 -27.39
N SER A 144 25.28 -19.71 -26.33
CA SER A 144 25.62 -19.38 -24.93
C SER A 144 26.94 -20.00 -24.50
N LYS A 145 27.57 -19.44 -23.45
CA LYS A 145 28.79 -19.98 -22.82
C LYS A 145 28.60 -21.41 -22.29
N SER A 146 27.36 -21.74 -21.92
CA SER A 146 26.90 -23.06 -21.45
C SER A 146 26.70 -24.11 -22.56
N SER A 147 26.77 -23.74 -23.85
CA SER A 147 26.54 -24.65 -24.98
C SER A 147 27.86 -25.17 -25.59
N ASN A 148 27.87 -26.36 -26.19
CA ASN A 148 29.02 -26.90 -26.92
C ASN A 148 28.69 -27.06 -28.42
N LEU A 149 29.69 -26.92 -29.29
CA LEU A 149 29.55 -27.11 -30.74
C LEU A 149 30.42 -28.28 -31.20
N ASP A 150 29.80 -29.31 -31.78
CA ASP A 150 30.52 -30.43 -32.37
C ASP A 150 31.06 -30.04 -33.76
N LEU A 151 32.35 -30.22 -33.96
CA LEU A 151 33.10 -29.94 -35.19
C LEU A 151 33.74 -31.23 -35.76
N ASN A 152 33.29 -32.40 -35.30
CA ASN A 152 33.56 -33.64 -36.01
C ASN A 152 32.87 -33.61 -37.38
N GLY A 153 33.48 -34.27 -38.35
CA GLY A 153 33.17 -34.10 -39.76
C GLY A 153 33.23 -35.40 -40.52
N GLU A 154 32.55 -35.42 -41.66
CA GLU A 154 32.45 -36.53 -42.58
C GLU A 154 32.81 -36.05 -43.99
N VAL A 155 33.33 -36.94 -44.83
CA VAL A 155 33.53 -36.65 -46.25
C VAL A 155 32.37 -37.18 -47.05
N VAL A 156 31.77 -36.30 -47.87
CA VAL A 156 30.81 -36.69 -48.90
C VAL A 156 31.56 -36.79 -50.23
N PHE A 157 31.51 -37.97 -50.84
CA PHE A 157 32.13 -38.23 -52.14
C PHE A 157 31.36 -39.34 -52.89
N ASN A 158 31.04 -39.11 -54.17
CA ASN A 158 30.29 -40.05 -55.02
C ASN A 158 28.99 -40.56 -54.33
N ASP A 159 28.19 -39.62 -53.82
CA ASP A 159 26.94 -39.82 -53.06
C ASP A 159 27.05 -40.75 -51.82
N LYS A 160 28.27 -41.06 -51.37
CA LYS A 160 28.58 -41.82 -50.15
C LYS A 160 29.18 -40.90 -49.09
N THR A 161 29.00 -41.27 -47.83
CA THR A 161 29.61 -40.62 -46.66
C THR A 161 30.73 -41.50 -46.11
N TYR A 162 31.83 -40.88 -45.68
CA TYR A 162 32.99 -41.52 -45.07
C TYR A 162 33.37 -40.81 -43.76
N ASP A 163 33.67 -41.58 -42.72
CA ASP A 163 34.03 -41.15 -41.36
C ASP A 163 35.54 -41.23 -41.07
N ASP A 164 36.34 -41.73 -42.02
CA ASP A 164 37.80 -41.91 -41.93
C ASP A 164 38.61 -40.65 -42.31
N VAL A 165 38.06 -39.45 -42.03
CA VAL A 165 38.73 -38.17 -42.26
C VAL A 165 39.60 -37.76 -41.06
N SER A 166 40.84 -37.36 -41.33
CA SER A 166 41.69 -36.73 -40.31
C SER A 166 41.43 -35.24 -40.28
N LEU A 167 41.01 -34.69 -39.13
CA LEU A 167 40.68 -33.27 -38.98
C LEU A 167 41.76 -32.51 -38.21
N THR A 168 42.00 -31.27 -38.62
CA THR A 168 42.80 -30.29 -37.89
C THR A 168 42.00 -28.98 -37.75
N TYR A 169 42.25 -28.26 -36.66
CA TYR A 169 41.48 -27.09 -36.25
C TYR A 169 42.39 -25.88 -36.05
N GLU A 170 41.95 -24.72 -36.51
CA GLU A 170 42.60 -23.43 -36.33
C GLU A 170 41.54 -22.41 -35.91
N MET A 171 41.82 -21.58 -34.90
CA MET A 171 40.89 -20.55 -34.40
C MET A 171 41.56 -19.19 -34.49
N SER A 172 40.84 -18.17 -34.96
CA SER A 172 41.36 -16.80 -35.06
C SER A 172 41.61 -16.16 -33.70
N ASP A 173 40.79 -16.50 -32.71
CA ASP A 173 40.97 -16.13 -31.30
C ASP A 173 40.75 -17.37 -30.42
N THR A 174 41.75 -17.68 -29.59
CA THR A 174 41.74 -18.81 -28.65
C THR A 174 41.31 -18.42 -27.22
N SER A 175 41.01 -17.14 -26.98
CA SER A 175 40.46 -16.66 -25.69
C SER A 175 38.94 -16.87 -25.59
N VAL A 176 38.25 -16.90 -26.74
CA VAL A 176 36.80 -17.12 -26.84
C VAL A 176 36.41 -18.56 -26.47
N GLY A 177 37.28 -19.54 -26.70
CA GLY A 177 37.03 -20.95 -26.39
C GLY A 177 38.15 -21.90 -26.76
N THR A 178 37.94 -23.20 -26.52
CA THR A 178 38.91 -24.29 -26.77
C THR A 178 38.27 -25.41 -27.60
N ILE A 179 39.09 -26.19 -28.32
CA ILE A 179 38.63 -27.38 -29.05
C ILE A 179 39.29 -28.61 -28.46
N GLU A 180 38.49 -29.54 -27.95
CA GLU A 180 38.93 -30.82 -27.40
C GLU A 180 38.17 -31.97 -28.08
N ASN A 181 38.90 -32.93 -28.67
CA ASN A 181 38.32 -34.09 -29.37
C ASN A 181 37.26 -33.73 -30.43
N GLY A 182 37.50 -32.65 -31.18
CA GLY A 182 36.59 -32.13 -32.18
C GLY A 182 35.38 -31.36 -31.65
N VAL A 183 35.25 -31.16 -30.32
CA VAL A 183 34.18 -30.35 -29.73
C VAL A 183 34.72 -29.00 -29.29
N PHE A 184 34.13 -27.92 -29.80
CA PHE A 184 34.37 -26.56 -29.34
C PHE A 184 33.59 -26.26 -28.06
N LYS A 185 34.30 -25.74 -27.06
CA LYS A 185 33.82 -25.35 -25.74
C LYS A 185 34.06 -23.84 -25.54
N PRO A 186 33.01 -23.03 -25.39
CA PRO A 186 33.14 -21.61 -25.06
C PRO A 186 33.87 -21.36 -23.74
N ALA A 187 34.53 -20.20 -23.65
CA ALA A 187 35.21 -19.73 -22.43
C ALA A 187 34.85 -18.27 -22.09
N LYS A 188 34.78 -17.40 -23.10
CA LYS A 188 34.48 -15.96 -22.97
C LYS A 188 33.59 -15.50 -24.11
N GLY A 189 32.74 -14.51 -23.85
CA GLY A 189 31.93 -13.80 -24.84
C GLY A 189 32.79 -13.13 -25.90
N GLY A 190 32.23 -12.99 -27.11
CA GLY A 190 32.93 -12.47 -28.29
C GLY A 190 32.93 -13.44 -29.47
N THR A 191 33.71 -13.14 -30.50
CA THR A 191 33.60 -13.79 -31.80
C THR A 191 34.93 -14.39 -32.25
N THR A 192 34.92 -15.67 -32.65
CA THR A 192 36.09 -16.35 -33.23
C THR A 192 35.71 -17.09 -34.51
N THR A 193 36.58 -17.11 -35.52
CA THR A 193 36.41 -17.93 -36.72
C THR A 193 37.19 -19.22 -36.55
N ILE A 194 36.48 -20.34 -36.62
CA ILE A 194 37.05 -21.68 -36.57
C ILE A 194 37.20 -22.21 -37.99
N THR A 195 38.43 -22.57 -38.37
CA THR A 195 38.76 -23.23 -39.63
C THR A 195 39.04 -24.71 -39.38
N VAL A 196 38.18 -25.58 -39.90
CA VAL A 196 38.35 -27.03 -39.90
C VAL A 196 38.95 -27.45 -41.24
N LYS A 197 40.09 -28.12 -41.22
CA LYS A 197 40.78 -28.65 -42.42
C LYS A 197 40.85 -30.16 -42.33
N GLY A 198 40.27 -30.84 -43.31
CA GLY A 198 40.28 -32.29 -43.41
C GLY A 198 41.33 -32.81 -44.41
N THR A 199 42.01 -33.88 -44.04
CA THR A 199 42.80 -34.71 -44.94
C THR A 199 42.12 -36.08 -45.03
N TRP A 200 41.62 -36.43 -46.21
CA TRP A 200 40.90 -37.69 -46.43
C TRP A 200 41.64 -38.56 -47.43
N ARG A 201 42.24 -39.65 -46.94
CA ARG A 201 43.03 -40.59 -47.75
C ARG A 201 44.12 -39.93 -48.60
N GLY A 202 44.68 -38.81 -48.14
CA GLY A 202 45.68 -38.02 -48.85
C GLY A 202 45.11 -36.96 -49.81
N VAL A 203 43.79 -36.82 -49.91
CA VAL A 203 43.13 -35.69 -50.57
C VAL A 203 43.00 -34.52 -49.60
N GLU A 204 43.41 -33.35 -50.08
CA GLU A 204 43.32 -32.05 -49.41
C GLU A 204 42.87 -30.99 -50.44
N GLY A 205 42.47 -29.81 -49.97
CA GLY A 205 42.14 -28.67 -50.84
C GLY A 205 40.93 -27.87 -50.37
N PRO A 206 40.47 -26.87 -51.15
CA PRO A 206 39.43 -25.94 -50.72
C PRO A 206 38.09 -26.59 -50.32
N ALA A 207 37.69 -27.67 -50.99
CA ALA A 207 36.47 -28.42 -50.65
C ALA A 207 36.59 -29.22 -49.34
N MET A 208 37.82 -29.41 -48.85
CA MET A 208 38.15 -30.06 -47.58
C MET A 208 38.39 -29.05 -46.44
N ILE A 209 38.10 -27.76 -46.66
CA ILE A 209 38.18 -26.70 -45.66
C ILE A 209 36.78 -26.16 -45.39
N LYS A 210 36.42 -26.04 -44.10
CA LYS A 210 35.20 -25.36 -43.64
C LYS A 210 35.56 -24.29 -42.62
N THR A 211 34.97 -23.12 -42.76
CA THR A 211 35.10 -21.99 -41.83
C THR A 211 33.74 -21.69 -41.24
N VAL A 212 33.63 -21.60 -39.92
CA VAL A 212 32.43 -21.16 -39.22
C VAL A 212 32.80 -20.02 -38.26
N THR A 213 32.02 -18.95 -38.26
CA THR A 213 32.17 -17.86 -37.29
C THR A 213 31.31 -18.16 -36.07
N VAL A 214 31.93 -18.36 -34.91
CA VAL A 214 31.22 -18.62 -33.65
C VAL A 214 31.20 -17.34 -32.83
N GLU A 215 29.99 -16.87 -32.51
CA GLU A 215 29.71 -15.77 -31.61
C GLU A 215 29.20 -16.35 -30.28
N ILE A 216 29.89 -16.03 -29.19
CA ILE A 216 29.47 -16.37 -27.84
C ILE A 216 28.75 -15.16 -27.27
N ILE A 217 27.45 -15.33 -27.03
CA ILE A 217 26.64 -14.33 -26.34
C ILE A 217 27.13 -14.29 -24.88
N PRO A 218 27.61 -13.15 -24.39
CA PRO A 218 28.12 -13.03 -23.02
C PRO A 218 26.99 -13.16 -22.00
N GLU A 219 27.29 -13.74 -20.85
CA GLU A 219 26.33 -13.91 -19.76
C GLU A 219 26.48 -12.73 -18.77
N PHE A 220 25.41 -11.95 -18.56
CA PHE A 220 25.38 -10.82 -17.62
C PHE A 220 24.46 -11.14 -16.45
N LEU A 221 25.00 -11.08 -15.23
CA LEU A 221 24.26 -11.20 -13.98
C LEU A 221 24.24 -9.84 -13.29
N PHE A 222 23.07 -9.41 -12.84
CA PHE A 222 22.95 -8.23 -11.98
C PHE A 222 21.82 -8.46 -10.97
N VAL A 223 22.18 -8.52 -9.69
CA VAL A 223 21.29 -8.82 -8.58
C VAL A 223 21.45 -7.75 -7.51
N ILE A 224 20.33 -7.14 -7.12
CA ILE A 224 20.23 -6.30 -5.92
C ILE A 224 19.44 -7.12 -4.88
N ASN A 225 20.05 -7.41 -3.73
CA ASN A 225 19.38 -8.07 -2.59
C ASN A 225 18.50 -9.29 -2.98
N GLU A 226 19.03 -10.26 -3.73
CA GLU A 226 18.29 -11.45 -4.22
C GLU A 226 17.08 -11.14 -5.15
N GLY A 227 16.95 -9.92 -5.68
CA GLY A 227 15.98 -9.55 -6.72
C GLY A 227 14.94 -8.48 -6.34
N VAL A 228 15.19 -7.67 -5.31
CA VAL A 228 14.28 -6.57 -4.92
C VAL A 228 14.46 -5.35 -5.84
N SER A 229 13.34 -4.70 -6.20
CA SER A 229 13.32 -3.48 -7.00
C SER A 229 13.24 -2.18 -6.20
N GLU A 230 13.05 -2.26 -4.88
CA GLU A 230 12.97 -1.13 -3.95
C GLU A 230 13.45 -1.56 -2.56
N ILE A 231 13.87 -0.60 -1.75
CA ILE A 231 14.11 -0.79 -0.31
C ILE A 231 13.00 -0.08 0.46
N THR A 232 12.41 -0.74 1.47
CA THR A 232 11.50 -0.10 2.42
C THR A 232 12.13 -0.11 3.81
N LEU A 233 12.45 1.07 4.33
CA LEU A 233 12.88 1.30 5.70
C LEU A 233 11.74 1.91 6.52
N TYR A 234 11.92 1.96 7.83
CA TYR A 234 10.99 2.60 8.75
C TYR A 234 11.67 3.70 9.56
N SER A 235 10.89 4.72 9.92
CA SER A 235 11.31 5.90 10.68
C SER A 235 11.43 5.70 12.20
N LEU A 236 11.59 4.47 12.67
CA LEU A 236 11.91 4.18 14.07
C LEU A 236 13.17 4.94 14.47
N ASP A 237 13.19 5.46 15.70
CA ASP A 237 14.25 6.29 16.28
C ASP A 237 15.64 5.82 15.80
N GLU A 238 16.41 6.74 15.19
CA GLU A 238 17.61 6.53 14.34
C GLU A 238 18.26 5.14 14.40
N GLY A 239 18.35 4.47 13.23
CA GLY A 239 19.11 3.21 13.11
C GLY A 239 18.33 1.99 12.60
N THR A 240 17.13 2.16 12.04
CA THR A 240 16.52 1.05 11.26
C THR A 240 17.35 0.84 9.99
N GLN A 241 18.09 -0.25 9.95
CA GLN A 241 18.96 -0.63 8.84
C GLN A 241 18.38 -1.83 8.08
N ASP A 242 18.57 -1.83 6.76
CA ASP A 242 18.43 -3.03 5.93
C ASP A 242 19.75 -3.27 5.19
N SER A 243 19.98 -4.52 4.77
CA SER A 243 21.17 -4.86 3.99
C SER A 243 21.01 -4.35 2.56
N PHE A 244 22.10 -4.01 1.89
CA PHE A 244 22.11 -3.61 0.49
C PHE A 244 23.35 -4.14 -0.23
N PHE A 245 23.17 -5.29 -0.85
CA PHE A 245 24.16 -5.98 -1.67
C PHE A 245 23.86 -5.80 -3.15
N VAL A 246 24.91 -5.53 -3.92
CA VAL A 246 24.91 -5.55 -5.38
C VAL A 246 25.88 -6.64 -5.80
N GLU A 247 25.39 -7.60 -6.57
CA GLU A 247 26.21 -8.61 -7.26
C GLU A 247 26.08 -8.35 -8.76
N ALA A 248 27.20 -8.08 -9.42
CA ALA A 248 27.26 -7.78 -10.84
C ALA A 248 28.39 -8.59 -11.48
N GLU A 249 28.08 -9.40 -12.48
CA GLU A 249 29.06 -10.22 -13.19
C GLU A 249 28.88 -10.13 -14.71
N TYR A 250 30.00 -10.20 -15.42
CA TYR A 250 30.04 -10.30 -16.87
C TYR A 250 30.92 -11.49 -17.27
N ASP A 251 30.35 -12.46 -17.96
CA ASP A 251 30.96 -13.78 -18.25
C ASP A 251 31.44 -14.55 -17.00
N GLY A 252 30.91 -14.25 -15.82
CA GLY A 252 31.37 -14.81 -14.53
C GLY A 252 32.66 -14.19 -13.99
N GLU A 253 33.10 -13.05 -14.55
CA GLU A 253 34.04 -12.13 -13.91
C GLU A 253 33.23 -11.06 -13.16
N ALA A 254 33.49 -10.87 -11.86
CA ALA A 254 32.82 -9.87 -11.05
C ALA A 254 33.18 -8.45 -11.52
N LEU A 255 32.17 -7.61 -11.71
CA LEU A 255 32.33 -6.19 -12.05
C LEU A 255 32.56 -5.37 -10.79
N GLU A 256 33.47 -4.38 -10.85
CA GLU A 256 33.54 -3.37 -9.80
C GLU A 256 32.28 -2.50 -9.84
N THR A 257 31.66 -2.32 -8.68
CA THR A 257 30.46 -1.48 -8.52
C THR A 257 30.72 -0.41 -7.47
N SER A 258 30.05 0.73 -7.63
CA SER A 258 30.02 1.82 -6.65
C SER A 258 28.57 2.24 -6.41
N VAL A 259 28.26 2.64 -5.18
CA VAL A 259 26.91 3.02 -4.76
C VAL A 259 26.97 4.40 -4.12
N GLU A 260 26.13 5.31 -4.58
CA GLU A 260 25.97 6.66 -4.04
C GLU A 260 24.49 6.99 -3.80
N ILE A 261 24.20 7.87 -2.83
CA ILE A 261 22.86 8.43 -2.63
C ILE A 261 22.71 9.60 -3.62
N THR A 262 21.82 9.47 -4.60
CA THR A 262 21.56 10.54 -5.60
C THR A 262 20.38 11.43 -5.22
N GLN A 263 19.51 10.97 -4.32
CA GLN A 263 18.39 11.75 -3.78
C GLN A 263 18.09 11.32 -2.35
N GLY A 264 17.69 12.26 -1.49
CA GLY A 264 17.16 11.94 -0.16
C GLY A 264 18.21 11.65 0.91
N GLU A 265 19.39 12.28 0.83
CA GLU A 265 20.44 12.21 1.88
C GLU A 265 19.95 12.61 3.29
N ASP A 266 18.88 13.40 3.40
CA ASP A 266 18.26 13.74 4.68
C ASP A 266 17.51 12.55 5.32
N TYR A 267 17.10 11.55 4.53
CA TYR A 267 16.27 10.41 4.98
C TYR A 267 17.08 9.14 5.24
N ILE A 268 18.19 8.93 4.52
CA ILE A 268 19.00 7.71 4.61
C ILE A 268 20.50 7.96 4.71
N ASP A 269 21.22 6.98 5.25
CA ASP A 269 22.66 6.82 5.14
C ASP A 269 23.01 5.49 4.44
N TYR A 270 24.21 5.38 3.88
CA TYR A 270 24.73 4.15 3.28
C TYR A 270 26.16 3.87 3.74
N ASP A 271 26.38 2.73 4.41
CA ASP A 271 27.72 2.26 4.75
C ASP A 271 28.21 1.23 3.71
N PRO A 272 29.19 1.57 2.86
CA PRO A 272 29.74 0.66 1.87
C PRO A 272 30.58 -0.48 2.46
N ASN A 273 31.02 -0.38 3.72
CA ASN A 273 31.80 -1.43 4.39
C ASN A 273 30.89 -2.47 5.08
N ALA A 274 29.76 -2.01 5.62
CA ALA A 274 28.74 -2.88 6.21
C ALA A 274 27.74 -3.41 5.18
N HIS A 275 27.68 -2.80 3.99
CA HIS A 275 26.66 -3.03 2.96
C HIS A 275 25.24 -2.85 3.52
N THR A 276 24.99 -1.71 4.18
CA THR A 276 23.71 -1.41 4.82
C THR A 276 23.20 -0.01 4.50
N VAL A 277 21.89 0.11 4.27
CA VAL A 277 21.18 1.39 4.12
C VAL A 277 20.39 1.64 5.40
N THR A 278 20.59 2.80 6.02
CA THR A 278 20.07 3.10 7.35
C THR A 278 19.15 4.31 7.32
N SER A 279 17.99 4.20 7.98
CA SER A 279 17.02 5.29 8.17
C SER A 279 17.54 6.32 9.16
N LYS A 280 17.52 7.59 8.76
CA LYS A 280 17.78 8.77 9.61
C LYS A 280 16.56 9.22 10.42
N GLY A 281 15.54 8.36 10.56
CA GLY A 281 14.33 8.61 11.36
C GLY A 281 13.31 9.57 10.72
N LEU A 282 13.61 10.17 9.57
CA LEU A 282 12.69 11.04 8.83
C LEU A 282 11.95 10.27 7.73
N VAL A 283 10.63 10.48 7.63
CA VAL A 283 9.80 9.89 6.57
C VAL A 283 10.05 10.61 5.25
N GLY A 284 10.30 9.85 4.18
CA GLY A 284 10.60 10.40 2.87
C GLY A 284 10.98 9.36 1.82
N GLU A 285 11.37 9.87 0.65
CA GLU A 285 11.82 9.09 -0.50
C GLU A 285 13.26 9.44 -0.83
N ALA A 286 14.07 8.42 -1.10
CA ALA A 286 15.48 8.52 -1.45
C ALA A 286 15.79 7.62 -2.66
N GLU A 287 16.95 7.82 -3.28
CA GLU A 287 17.40 7.06 -4.43
C GLU A 287 18.89 6.71 -4.25
N LEU A 288 19.21 5.43 -4.40
CA LEU A 288 20.59 4.96 -4.54
C LEU A 288 20.89 4.76 -6.02
N THR A 289 22.03 5.27 -6.49
CA THR A 289 22.53 4.97 -7.83
C THR A 289 23.71 4.01 -7.72
N VAL A 290 23.56 2.86 -8.36
CA VAL A 290 24.61 1.86 -8.53
C VAL A 290 25.28 2.10 -9.89
N SER A 291 26.55 2.47 -9.87
CA SER A 291 27.37 2.69 -11.07
C SER A 291 28.37 1.55 -11.26
N TYR A 292 28.54 1.08 -12.50
CA TYR A 292 29.51 0.06 -12.92
C TYR A 292 30.01 0.34 -14.35
N GLU A 293 31.18 -0.19 -14.72
CA GLU A 293 31.70 -0.10 -16.09
C GLU A 293 31.43 -1.41 -16.85
N LEU A 294 30.92 -1.31 -18.07
CA LEU A 294 30.73 -2.43 -18.98
C LEU A 294 31.30 -2.07 -20.36
N ASN A 295 32.31 -2.81 -20.82
CA ASN A 295 32.96 -2.60 -22.12
C ASN A 295 33.50 -1.16 -22.35
N GLY A 296 33.90 -0.45 -21.29
CA GLY A 296 34.36 0.94 -21.36
C GLY A 296 33.25 2.00 -21.32
N GLU A 297 31.98 1.59 -21.21
CA GLU A 297 30.84 2.48 -21.00
C GLU A 297 30.40 2.46 -19.53
N ALA A 298 30.17 3.66 -18.96
CA ALA A 298 29.66 3.79 -17.60
C ALA A 298 28.15 3.58 -17.57
N MET A 299 27.71 2.57 -16.82
CA MET A 299 26.33 2.15 -16.66
C MET A 299 25.82 2.54 -15.27
N GLN A 300 24.51 2.87 -15.18
CA GLN A 300 23.87 3.26 -13.92
C GLN A 300 22.52 2.57 -13.75
N ILE A 301 22.23 2.11 -12.53
CA ILE A 301 20.94 1.57 -12.11
C ILE A 301 20.48 2.33 -10.86
N LYS A 302 19.24 2.82 -10.90
CA LYS A 302 18.60 3.58 -9.81
C LYS A 302 17.73 2.66 -8.97
N VAL A 303 17.88 2.71 -7.66
CA VAL A 303 17.11 1.93 -6.69
C VAL A 303 16.35 2.88 -5.77
N PRO A 304 15.00 2.90 -5.82
CA PRO A 304 14.20 3.71 -4.91
C PRO A 304 14.23 3.15 -3.49
N VAL A 305 14.29 4.07 -2.52
CA VAL A 305 14.29 3.77 -1.08
C VAL A 305 13.19 4.58 -0.41
N TYR A 306 12.25 3.89 0.23
CA TYR A 306 11.12 4.50 0.92
C TYR A 306 11.30 4.38 2.44
N VAL A 307 11.45 5.52 3.14
CA VAL A 307 11.42 5.55 4.61
C VAL A 307 9.99 5.82 5.05
N LYS A 308 9.26 4.78 5.47
CA LYS A 308 7.84 4.85 5.83
C LYS A 308 7.63 5.16 7.32
N PRO A 309 6.53 5.82 7.71
CA PRO A 309 6.21 6.05 9.12
C PRO A 309 6.11 4.74 9.90
N THR A 310 6.73 4.68 11.07
CA THR A 310 6.51 3.54 11.98
C THR A 310 5.12 3.61 12.58
N MET A 311 4.37 2.51 12.46
CA MET A 311 3.02 2.37 13.01
C MET A 311 3.03 1.87 14.46
N TYR A 312 2.24 2.53 15.31
CA TYR A 312 2.02 2.17 16.70
C TYR A 312 0.52 1.98 16.97
N ASP A 313 0.15 1.02 17.81
CA ASP A 313 -1.24 0.90 18.27
C ASP A 313 -1.42 1.69 19.58
N TYR A 314 -2.31 2.68 19.57
CA TYR A 314 -2.62 3.45 20.77
C TYR A 314 -3.59 2.67 21.66
N ALA A 315 -3.07 2.10 22.75
CA ALA A 315 -3.72 1.05 23.55
C ALA A 315 -4.95 1.49 24.39
N THR A 316 -5.38 2.74 24.32
CA THR A 316 -6.51 3.27 25.10
C THR A 316 -7.41 4.11 24.20
N THR A 317 -8.73 3.97 24.34
CA THR A 317 -9.68 4.80 23.57
C THR A 317 -9.55 6.27 23.96
N VAL A 318 -9.38 7.16 22.97
CA VAL A 318 -9.34 8.61 23.15
C VAL A 318 -10.77 9.12 23.37
N THR A 319 -11.11 9.52 24.59
CA THR A 319 -12.46 9.98 24.95
C THR A 319 -12.65 11.49 24.75
N ASN A 320 -13.89 11.93 24.64
CA ASN A 320 -14.29 13.34 24.50
C ASN A 320 -13.74 14.02 23.23
N PHE A 321 -13.55 13.27 22.14
CA PHE A 321 -13.23 13.86 20.84
C PHE A 321 -14.40 14.75 20.35
N SER A 322 -14.10 15.95 19.85
CA SER A 322 -15.08 16.93 19.38
C SER A 322 -15.03 17.05 17.86
N ALA A 323 -16.01 16.49 17.14
CA ALA A 323 -16.00 16.47 15.68
C ALA A 323 -15.95 17.87 15.02
N ILE A 324 -16.48 18.90 15.69
CA ILE A 324 -16.42 20.30 15.24
C ILE A 324 -15.13 21.05 15.62
N HIS A 325 -14.36 20.58 16.60
CA HIS A 325 -13.10 21.25 17.02
C HIS A 325 -11.85 20.51 16.54
N GLY A 326 -11.97 19.21 16.27
CA GLY A 326 -10.93 18.31 15.77
C GLY A 326 -9.79 17.99 16.74
N ASP A 327 -9.88 18.44 17.99
CA ASP A 327 -8.86 18.22 19.01
C ASP A 327 -8.79 16.74 19.44
N VAL A 328 -7.66 16.09 19.18
CA VAL A 328 -7.33 14.75 19.68
C VAL A 328 -6.58 14.91 21.00
N THR A 329 -7.25 14.72 22.12
CA THR A 329 -6.66 14.89 23.46
C THR A 329 -6.25 13.56 24.06
N VAL A 330 -4.98 13.39 24.41
CA VAL A 330 -4.43 12.13 24.91
C VAL A 330 -3.87 12.32 26.33
N GLY A 331 -4.67 11.99 27.33
CA GLY A 331 -4.36 12.32 28.74
C GLY A 331 -4.30 13.83 28.97
N ASP A 332 -3.39 14.28 29.84
CA ASP A 332 -3.23 15.70 30.20
C ASP A 332 -2.46 16.52 29.14
N ASN A 333 -1.89 15.89 28.10
CA ASN A 333 -0.99 16.55 27.14
C ASN A 333 -1.56 16.59 25.71
N LEU A 334 -2.12 17.74 25.32
CA LEU A 334 -2.62 18.07 23.97
C LEU A 334 -1.48 18.29 22.94
N LEU A 335 -0.32 17.62 23.09
CA LEU A 335 0.89 17.85 22.28
C LEU A 335 1.73 16.59 22.02
N ALA A 336 1.45 15.47 22.69
CA ALA A 336 2.39 14.35 22.74
C ALA A 336 1.79 12.99 22.30
N LEU A 337 1.47 12.87 21.01
CA LEU A 337 1.72 11.60 20.32
C LEU A 337 3.24 11.40 20.15
N VAL A 338 4.01 12.49 19.93
CA VAL A 338 5.45 12.61 20.29
C VAL A 338 5.92 14.01 20.70
N GLY A 339 5.14 15.07 20.45
CA GLY A 339 5.64 16.44 20.33
C GLY A 339 5.57 16.98 18.89
N GLU A 340 5.09 16.15 17.96
CA GLU A 340 4.93 16.48 16.54
C GLU A 340 3.49 16.85 16.16
N PRO A 341 3.30 17.74 15.16
CA PRO A 341 1.99 18.06 14.63
C PRO A 341 1.38 16.90 13.85
N ILE A 342 0.06 16.72 13.96
CA ILE A 342 -0.68 15.80 13.09
C ILE A 342 -0.66 16.37 11.66
N LEU A 343 -0.21 15.56 10.70
CA LEU A 343 -0.09 15.94 9.28
C LEU A 343 -1.22 15.37 8.42
N SER A 344 -1.64 14.14 8.69
CA SER A 344 -2.75 13.49 8.00
C SER A 344 -3.47 12.50 8.91
N ALA A 345 -4.73 12.22 8.58
CA ALA A 345 -5.56 11.26 9.28
C ALA A 345 -6.51 10.58 8.30
N TYR A 346 -6.78 9.30 8.53
CA TYR A 346 -7.58 8.44 7.65
C TYR A 346 -8.54 7.56 8.46
N ASP A 347 -9.64 7.15 7.83
CA ASP A 347 -10.49 6.09 8.36
C ASP A 347 -9.91 4.69 8.08
N GLN A 348 -10.66 3.65 8.46
CA GLN A 348 -10.27 2.25 8.25
C GLN A 348 -10.34 1.78 6.79
N GLU A 349 -10.94 2.56 5.90
CA GLU A 349 -11.01 2.29 4.46
C GLU A 349 -9.91 3.04 3.68
N GLY A 350 -9.16 3.92 4.36
CA GLY A 350 -8.12 4.76 3.76
C GLY A 350 -8.63 6.09 3.22
N ASN A 351 -9.89 6.49 3.50
CA ASN A 351 -10.39 7.80 3.13
C ASN A 351 -9.75 8.86 4.03
N ALA A 352 -9.25 9.95 3.44
CA ALA A 352 -8.59 11.02 4.17
C ALA A 352 -9.57 11.97 4.87
N PHE A 353 -9.27 12.34 6.11
CA PHE A 353 -9.88 13.44 6.83
C PHE A 353 -9.15 14.76 6.57
N GLU A 354 -9.85 15.89 6.72
CA GLU A 354 -9.19 17.20 6.66
C GLU A 354 -8.35 17.40 7.93
N VAL A 355 -7.05 17.61 7.78
CA VAL A 355 -6.16 17.96 8.89
C VAL A 355 -5.69 19.40 8.75
N LYS A 356 -5.90 20.19 9.81
CA LYS A 356 -5.50 21.59 9.86
C LYS A 356 -5.12 21.99 11.27
N ASP A 357 -3.99 22.69 11.44
CA ASP A 357 -3.50 23.15 12.74
C ASP A 357 -3.42 22.01 13.80
N SER A 358 -3.02 20.81 13.36
CA SER A 358 -3.02 19.54 14.13
C SER A 358 -4.39 19.02 14.62
N LYS A 359 -5.48 19.48 14.00
CA LYS A 359 -6.86 19.07 14.31
C LYS A 359 -7.45 18.26 13.16
N ILE A 360 -8.26 17.25 13.47
CA ILE A 360 -8.88 16.34 12.51
C ILE A 360 -10.36 16.72 12.31
N TYR A 361 -10.73 17.09 11.10
CA TYR A 361 -12.07 17.53 10.71
C TYR A 361 -12.74 16.55 9.73
N GLY A 362 -14.07 16.59 9.67
CA GLY A 362 -14.87 15.72 8.79
C GLY A 362 -15.16 14.33 9.35
N VAL A 363 -14.70 14.02 10.57
CA VAL A 363 -15.06 12.77 11.28
C VAL A 363 -16.58 12.70 11.48
N PRO A 364 -17.28 11.67 10.97
CA PRO A 364 -18.72 11.53 11.14
C PRO A 364 -19.12 11.44 12.62
N SER A 365 -20.15 12.18 13.02
CA SER A 365 -20.68 12.16 14.39
C SER A 365 -22.16 11.77 14.41
N SER A 366 -22.66 11.35 15.58
CA SER A 366 -24.06 10.95 15.77
C SER A 366 -24.91 12.09 16.34
N ASN A 367 -26.16 12.19 15.88
CA ASN A 367 -27.17 13.06 16.49
C ASN A 367 -27.72 12.49 17.80
N ASP A 368 -27.67 11.17 17.97
CA ASP A 368 -28.35 10.45 19.05
C ASP A 368 -27.48 10.25 20.30
N GLY A 369 -26.17 10.55 20.20
CA GLY A 369 -25.25 10.31 21.31
C GLY A 369 -23.78 10.34 20.93
N LYS A 370 -23.03 9.68 21.80
CA LYS A 370 -21.62 9.34 21.65
C LYS A 370 -21.41 8.44 20.42
N PHE A 371 -20.32 8.65 19.69
CA PHE A 371 -19.87 7.76 18.61
C PHE A 371 -18.50 7.19 18.93
N THR A 372 -18.16 6.05 18.32
CA THR A 372 -16.83 5.44 18.38
C THR A 372 -16.37 5.15 16.96
N THR A 373 -15.12 5.47 16.63
CA THR A 373 -14.51 5.11 15.35
C THR A 373 -13.01 4.90 15.50
N LYS A 374 -12.36 4.30 14.50
CA LYS A 374 -10.92 4.09 14.46
C LYS A 374 -10.28 4.96 13.40
N LEU A 375 -9.20 5.62 13.78
CA LEU A 375 -8.42 6.52 12.93
C LEU A 375 -7.00 6.00 12.79
N THR A 376 -6.44 6.16 11.59
CA THR A 376 -5.00 6.07 11.35
C THR A 376 -4.47 7.48 11.22
N VAL A 377 -3.57 7.90 12.11
CA VAL A 377 -3.08 9.29 12.22
C VAL A 377 -1.57 9.31 11.98
N TYR A 378 -1.07 10.26 11.20
CA TYR A 378 0.37 10.41 10.91
C TYR A 378 0.93 11.76 11.34
N THR A 379 2.20 11.73 11.75
CA THR A 379 3.09 12.86 12.05
C THR A 379 4.28 12.84 11.08
N ALA A 380 5.34 13.61 11.31
CA ALA A 380 6.51 13.64 10.44
C ALA A 380 7.38 12.37 10.60
N THR A 381 7.41 11.75 11.78
CA THR A 381 8.23 10.56 12.05
C THR A 381 7.42 9.30 12.38
N ARG A 382 6.13 9.38 12.71
CA ARG A 382 5.37 8.22 13.21
C ARG A 382 3.90 8.21 12.77
N GLY A 383 3.29 7.03 12.77
CA GLY A 383 1.85 6.83 12.59
C GLY A 383 1.23 6.03 13.73
N TRP A 384 -0.07 6.24 13.99
CA TRP A 384 -0.82 5.54 15.03
C TRP A 384 -2.16 5.03 14.52
N ASN A 385 -2.48 3.79 14.89
CA ASN A 385 -3.85 3.33 14.89
C ASN A 385 -4.44 3.67 16.26
N MET A 386 -5.55 4.42 16.29
CA MET A 386 -6.22 4.78 17.54
C MET A 386 -7.73 4.63 17.43
N GLU A 387 -8.35 4.22 18.53
CA GLU A 387 -9.80 4.31 18.68
C GLU A 387 -10.16 5.62 19.36
N ILE A 388 -11.12 6.34 18.78
CA ILE A 388 -11.66 7.58 19.34
C ILE A 388 -13.11 7.38 19.74
N GLU A 389 -13.49 8.03 20.83
CA GLU A 389 -14.85 8.12 21.37
C GLU A 389 -15.21 9.60 21.47
N GLY A 390 -16.25 10.00 20.74
CA GLY A 390 -16.52 11.40 20.49
C GLY A 390 -17.98 11.79 20.45
N TYR A 391 -18.19 13.09 20.29
CA TYR A 391 -19.48 13.75 20.20
C TYR A 391 -19.43 14.77 19.05
N SER A 392 -20.60 15.24 18.59
CA SER A 392 -20.63 16.31 17.58
C SER A 392 -19.92 17.56 18.07
N GLY A 393 -20.07 17.89 19.36
CA GLY A 393 -19.25 18.93 20.00
C GLY A 393 -18.96 18.66 21.47
N VAL A 394 -17.74 18.98 21.89
CA VAL A 394 -17.34 18.99 23.30
C VAL A 394 -16.96 20.41 23.70
N ILE A 395 -17.59 20.91 24.76
CA ILE A 395 -17.42 22.25 25.30
C ILE A 395 -16.64 22.13 26.62
N GLY A 396 -15.39 22.58 26.62
CA GLY A 396 -14.48 22.53 27.78
C GLY A 396 -14.03 23.91 28.30
N LYS A 397 -14.33 24.98 27.56
CA LYS A 397 -14.05 26.39 27.94
C LYS A 397 -15.13 27.33 27.41
N ALA A 398 -15.14 28.57 27.91
CA ALA A 398 -16.16 29.55 27.55
C ALA A 398 -16.13 29.96 26.07
N GLU A 399 -14.94 29.93 25.45
CA GLU A 399 -14.75 30.23 24.02
C GLU A 399 -15.44 29.21 23.10
N ASP A 400 -15.61 27.96 23.55
CA ASP A 400 -16.25 26.91 22.76
C ASP A 400 -17.75 27.19 22.56
N LEU A 401 -18.38 27.91 23.50
CA LEU A 401 -19.77 28.38 23.38
C LEU A 401 -19.96 29.39 22.24
N ARG A 402 -18.90 29.81 21.54
CA ARG A 402 -19.00 30.67 20.35
C ARG A 402 -19.58 29.93 19.15
N ILE A 403 -19.58 28.60 19.14
CA ILE A 403 -20.20 27.81 18.07
C ILE A 403 -21.69 28.13 17.93
N PHE A 404 -22.39 28.42 19.03
CA PHE A 404 -23.84 28.66 19.07
C PHE A 404 -24.27 30.10 18.67
N LYS A 405 -23.43 30.84 17.93
CA LYS A 405 -23.73 32.21 17.51
C LYS A 405 -24.50 32.25 16.20
N THR A 406 -25.68 32.85 16.20
CA THR A 406 -26.52 32.96 15.00
C THR A 406 -25.95 33.94 13.97
N ASN A 407 -25.78 33.53 12.71
CA ASN A 407 -25.58 34.43 11.58
C ASN A 407 -26.94 34.80 10.95
N VAL A 408 -27.74 35.66 11.60
CA VAL A 408 -29.11 35.97 11.13
C VAL A 408 -29.48 37.46 11.33
N SER A 409 -30.01 38.07 10.27
CA SER A 409 -30.69 39.38 10.27
C SER A 409 -32.07 39.32 9.61
N TYR A 410 -32.71 40.47 9.51
CA TYR A 410 -34.03 40.66 8.92
C TYR A 410 -33.97 41.77 7.86
N ALA A 411 -34.55 41.50 6.69
CA ALA A 411 -34.79 42.50 5.64
C ALA A 411 -36.26 42.52 5.21
N SER A 412 -36.84 43.71 5.02
CA SER A 412 -38.22 43.85 4.54
C SER A 412 -38.31 43.42 3.09
N VAL A 413 -39.08 42.36 2.82
CA VAL A 413 -39.35 41.85 1.48
C VAL A 413 -40.86 41.94 1.26
N ASP A 414 -41.27 42.74 0.29
CA ASP A 414 -42.68 42.93 -0.11
C ASP A 414 -43.64 43.26 1.05
N GLY A 415 -43.17 44.10 1.99
CA GLY A 415 -43.92 44.49 3.19
C GLY A 415 -44.08 43.39 4.25
N LYS A 416 -43.49 42.20 4.03
CA LYS A 416 -43.40 41.10 4.99
C LYS A 416 -42.02 41.06 5.64
N ARG A 417 -41.94 40.44 6.82
CA ARG A 417 -40.66 40.20 7.47
C ARG A 417 -40.05 38.87 7.02
N ALA A 418 -38.80 38.87 6.53
CA ALA A 418 -38.09 37.66 6.11
C ALA A 418 -36.67 37.61 6.71
N PHE A 419 -36.30 36.46 7.26
CA PHE A 419 -34.95 36.21 7.76
C PHE A 419 -33.96 36.09 6.60
N ARG A 420 -32.73 36.58 6.79
CA ARG A 420 -31.58 36.43 5.89
C ARG A 420 -30.31 36.32 6.72
N PRO A 421 -29.23 35.68 6.24
CA PRO A 421 -27.93 35.77 6.91
C PRO A 421 -27.43 37.22 6.97
N ILE A 422 -26.50 37.53 7.86
CA ILE A 422 -25.85 38.86 7.93
C ILE A 422 -24.71 38.97 6.94
N ASP A 423 -23.95 37.88 6.87
CA ASP A 423 -22.99 37.64 5.81
C ASP A 423 -23.66 36.74 4.76
N GLU A 424 -24.07 37.31 3.63
CA GLU A 424 -24.74 36.57 2.55
C GLU A 424 -23.86 35.45 1.93
N THR A 425 -22.56 35.42 2.23
CA THR A 425 -21.67 34.31 1.83
C THR A 425 -21.73 33.10 2.77
N LYS A 426 -22.38 33.22 3.92
CA LYS A 426 -22.49 32.17 4.94
C LYS A 426 -23.94 31.74 5.13
N PRO A 427 -24.22 30.43 5.29
CA PRO A 427 -25.57 29.96 5.58
C PRO A 427 -26.07 30.48 6.94
N MET A 428 -27.39 30.46 7.11
CA MET A 428 -27.98 30.58 8.44
C MET A 428 -27.59 29.33 9.24
N GLN A 429 -27.14 29.52 10.49
CA GLN A 429 -26.48 28.44 11.21
C GLN A 429 -27.49 27.55 11.95
N LYS A 430 -27.42 26.25 11.66
CA LYS A 430 -28.22 25.19 12.26
C LYS A 430 -27.28 24.24 13.02
N TRP A 431 -27.54 24.00 14.29
CA TRP A 431 -26.73 23.12 15.14
C TRP A 431 -27.47 21.81 15.39
N GLU A 432 -27.17 20.81 14.58
CA GLU A 432 -27.53 19.40 14.79
C GLU A 432 -26.37 18.68 15.46
N GLY A 433 -26.61 17.48 15.98
CA GLY A 433 -25.61 16.68 16.69
C GLY A 433 -25.84 16.52 18.20
N TYR A 434 -24.98 15.73 18.84
CA TYR A 434 -24.92 15.61 20.30
C TYR A 434 -23.75 16.44 20.85
N TYR A 435 -24.03 17.35 21.78
CA TYR A 435 -23.07 18.26 22.39
C TYR A 435 -22.98 18.00 23.89
N ILE A 436 -21.77 17.92 24.43
CA ILE A 436 -21.53 17.75 25.86
C ILE A 436 -20.75 18.90 26.48
N LEU A 437 -20.97 19.13 27.78
CA LEU A 437 -19.96 19.77 28.63
C LEU A 437 -18.94 18.72 29.10
N ALA A 438 -17.65 19.06 29.04
CA ALA A 438 -16.58 18.22 29.58
C ALA A 438 -16.23 18.53 31.06
N ASN A 439 -16.56 19.74 31.53
CA ASN A 439 -16.18 20.24 32.84
C ASN A 439 -17.08 21.41 33.29
N ASN A 440 -16.90 21.86 34.54
CA ASN A 440 -17.47 23.11 35.01
C ASN A 440 -16.75 24.31 34.37
N ILE A 441 -17.50 25.19 33.71
CA ILE A 441 -16.98 26.34 32.97
C ILE A 441 -17.23 27.63 33.77
N ASN A 442 -16.16 28.37 34.07
CA ASN A 442 -16.26 29.75 34.53
C ASN A 442 -16.14 30.72 33.35
N ALA A 443 -17.28 31.16 32.83
CA ALA A 443 -17.40 32.07 31.70
C ALA A 443 -17.30 33.55 32.10
N SER A 444 -16.58 33.87 33.19
CA SER A 444 -16.30 35.24 33.60
C SER A 444 -15.53 35.98 32.51
N GLY A 445 -16.09 37.10 32.02
CA GLY A 445 -15.52 37.88 30.91
C GLY A 445 -15.94 37.38 29.52
N TYR A 446 -16.54 36.19 29.42
CA TYR A 446 -17.16 35.73 28.18
C TYR A 446 -18.49 36.44 27.97
N ASP A 447 -18.63 37.03 26.78
CA ASP A 447 -19.81 37.74 26.35
C ASP A 447 -20.29 37.13 25.03
N HIS A 448 -21.37 36.35 25.10
CA HIS A 448 -21.94 35.67 23.94
C HIS A 448 -22.46 36.68 22.90
N GLY A 449 -22.80 37.91 23.32
CA GLY A 449 -23.26 38.98 22.45
C GLY A 449 -22.18 39.70 21.64
N LYS A 450 -20.90 39.34 21.80
CA LYS A 450 -19.73 39.95 21.17
C LYS A 450 -18.96 38.97 20.29
N ASN A 451 -18.24 39.43 19.27
CA ASN A 451 -17.35 38.57 18.45
C ASN A 451 -16.06 38.20 19.23
N ALA A 452 -15.14 37.47 18.58
CA ALA A 452 -13.89 37.03 19.21
C ALA A 452 -12.98 38.19 19.63
N GLN A 453 -13.11 39.34 18.96
CA GLN A 453 -12.38 40.59 19.17
C GLN A 453 -13.03 41.49 20.25
N GLY A 454 -14.15 41.04 20.84
CA GLY A 454 -14.86 41.79 21.89
C GLY A 454 -15.77 42.92 21.38
N GLU A 455 -16.02 42.98 20.06
CA GLU A 455 -16.88 43.96 19.42
C GLU A 455 -18.36 43.50 19.51
N ALA A 456 -19.28 44.44 19.69
CA ALA A 456 -20.71 44.13 19.77
C ALA A 456 -21.28 43.85 18.37
N GLY A 457 -21.44 42.58 18.01
CA GLY A 457 -21.93 42.17 16.68
C GLY A 457 -23.36 42.62 16.38
N LYS A 458 -23.66 42.77 15.08
CA LYS A 458 -25.06 42.79 14.56
C LYS A 458 -25.69 41.38 14.55
N GLU A 459 -24.85 40.35 14.68
CA GLU A 459 -25.14 38.90 14.60
C GLU A 459 -26.18 38.41 15.62
N ASN A 460 -26.29 39.10 16.74
CA ASN A 460 -27.08 38.64 17.87
C ASN A 460 -28.47 39.29 17.90
N GLY A 461 -29.21 39.23 16.78
CA GLY A 461 -30.66 39.42 16.86
C GLY A 461 -31.51 39.56 15.60
N VAL A 462 -32.64 38.83 15.62
CA VAL A 462 -33.87 39.19 14.91
C VAL A 462 -35.08 39.05 15.84
N GLY A 463 -35.84 40.14 15.96
CA GLY A 463 -36.96 40.28 16.87
C GLY A 463 -38.19 39.41 16.58
N ILE A 464 -38.89 39.08 17.65
CA ILE A 464 -40.18 38.39 17.66
C ILE A 464 -41.24 39.28 16.99
N GLU A 465 -41.63 39.00 15.75
CA GLU A 465 -42.87 39.52 15.16
C GLU A 465 -43.40 38.70 13.96
N LEU A 466 -43.33 37.35 14.01
CA LEU A 466 -43.81 36.49 12.92
C LEU A 466 -44.66 35.26 13.32
N ALA A 467 -44.65 34.85 14.58
CA ALA A 467 -45.43 33.69 15.06
C ALA A 467 -46.96 33.85 14.93
N SER A 468 -47.45 35.08 14.78
CA SER A 468 -48.86 35.47 14.59
C SER A 468 -49.24 35.76 13.12
N ARG A 469 -48.34 35.51 12.16
CA ARG A 469 -48.57 35.81 10.73
C ARG A 469 -48.37 34.64 9.76
N GLY A 470 -48.30 33.41 10.28
CA GLY A 470 -48.29 32.20 9.45
C GLY A 470 -47.04 32.00 8.57
N LEU A 471 -45.95 32.75 8.83
CA LEU A 471 -44.67 32.53 8.16
C LEU A 471 -44.00 31.28 8.76
N GLN A 472 -44.15 30.18 8.02
CA GLN A 472 -43.21 29.06 8.03
C GLN A 472 -41.80 29.61 7.66
N SER A 473 -40.69 29.14 8.21
CA SER A 473 -40.44 28.02 9.13
C SER A 473 -39.30 28.38 10.09
N SER A 474 -39.34 27.85 11.32
CA SER A 474 -38.19 27.79 12.22
C SER A 474 -37.39 26.51 11.96
N ALA A 475 -37.15 26.14 10.70
CA ALA A 475 -36.57 24.85 10.31
C ALA A 475 -35.05 24.89 10.08
N ASP A 476 -34.51 26.07 9.80
CA ASP A 476 -33.20 26.21 9.15
C ASP A 476 -32.18 27.02 9.97
N TYR A 477 -32.49 27.38 11.23
CA TYR A 477 -31.52 28.05 12.12
C TYR A 477 -31.83 27.86 13.61
N GLY A 478 -30.78 27.92 14.43
CA GLY A 478 -30.84 27.61 15.86
C GLY A 478 -30.38 26.18 16.17
N PHE A 479 -30.67 25.73 17.38
CA PHE A 479 -30.27 24.44 17.93
C PHE A 479 -31.34 23.36 17.74
N PHE A 480 -30.96 22.26 17.11
CA PHE A 480 -31.79 21.10 16.76
C PHE A 480 -31.25 19.79 17.35
N GLY A 481 -30.08 19.83 18.00
CA GLY A 481 -29.41 18.67 18.58
C GLY A 481 -29.81 18.33 20.02
N THR A 482 -28.93 17.59 20.68
CA THR A 482 -28.96 17.40 22.14
C THR A 482 -27.82 18.17 22.78
N PHE A 483 -28.10 19.02 23.77
CA PHE A 483 -27.11 19.62 24.66
C PHE A 483 -27.19 18.95 26.02
N ASP A 484 -26.17 18.18 26.37
CA ASP A 484 -26.09 17.42 27.61
C ASP A 484 -24.99 17.99 28.50
N GLY A 485 -25.38 18.66 29.58
CA GLY A 485 -24.43 19.21 30.54
C GLY A 485 -23.66 18.15 31.33
N GLN A 486 -24.05 16.87 31.29
CA GLN A 486 -23.44 15.77 32.05
C GLN A 486 -23.28 16.02 33.57
N GLY A 487 -24.03 16.96 34.15
CA GLY A 487 -23.82 17.38 35.54
C GLY A 487 -22.86 18.55 35.74
N TYR A 488 -22.53 19.29 34.68
CA TYR A 488 -21.67 20.46 34.76
C TYR A 488 -22.43 21.79 34.70
N THR A 489 -21.80 22.80 35.31
CA THR A 489 -22.26 24.18 35.41
C THR A 489 -21.46 25.07 34.46
N ILE A 490 -22.17 25.94 33.73
CA ILE A 490 -21.59 27.15 33.13
C ILE A 490 -21.96 28.34 34.01
N SER A 491 -20.96 29.12 34.43
CA SER A 491 -21.13 30.20 35.41
C SER A 491 -20.64 31.56 34.90
N ASN A 492 -21.26 32.65 35.38
CA ASN A 492 -20.83 34.05 35.18
C ASN A 492 -20.79 34.56 33.72
N MET A 493 -21.44 33.86 32.78
CA MET A 493 -21.55 34.30 31.39
C MET A 493 -22.39 35.58 31.24
N ARG A 494 -22.11 36.37 30.20
CA ARG A 494 -23.00 37.44 29.73
C ARG A 494 -23.72 37.00 28.47
N VAL A 495 -25.05 37.08 28.46
CA VAL A 495 -25.90 36.69 27.34
C VAL A 495 -26.71 37.90 26.86
N ARG A 496 -26.66 38.14 25.56
CA ARG A 496 -27.38 39.25 24.92
C ARG A 496 -28.82 38.82 24.58
N SER A 497 -29.54 39.67 23.87
CA SER A 497 -30.81 39.35 23.24
C SER A 497 -30.81 37.97 22.56
N PHE A 498 -31.93 37.25 22.66
CA PHE A 498 -32.21 35.95 22.03
C PHE A 498 -31.52 34.71 22.61
N GLY A 499 -30.72 34.83 23.66
CA GLY A 499 -30.19 33.68 24.41
C GLY A 499 -29.01 32.97 23.73
N LEU A 500 -28.45 31.98 24.43
CA LEU A 500 -27.26 31.22 24.02
C LEU A 500 -27.44 30.43 22.72
N PHE A 501 -28.65 29.96 22.41
CA PHE A 501 -28.93 29.09 21.27
C PHE A 501 -29.74 29.77 20.16
N GLY A 502 -30.18 31.02 20.36
CA GLY A 502 -31.09 31.73 19.47
C GLY A 502 -32.49 31.11 19.43
N TYR A 503 -32.65 29.97 18.79
CA TYR A 503 -33.88 29.16 18.75
C TYR A 503 -33.55 27.72 19.14
N ILE A 504 -34.48 27.02 19.79
CA ILE A 504 -34.35 25.60 20.15
C ILE A 504 -35.56 24.89 19.55
N VAL A 505 -35.33 23.98 18.61
CA VAL A 505 -36.40 23.37 17.79
C VAL A 505 -36.15 21.87 17.59
N ASN A 506 -37.11 21.03 17.96
CA ASN A 506 -36.97 19.56 17.93
C ASN A 506 -35.74 19.04 18.72
N ALA A 507 -35.27 19.79 19.71
CA ALA A 507 -34.00 19.59 20.40
C ALA A 507 -34.18 19.10 21.84
N THR A 508 -33.08 18.65 22.46
CA THR A 508 -33.05 18.30 23.89
C THR A 508 -31.99 19.13 24.62
N ILE A 509 -32.36 19.78 25.74
CA ILE A 509 -31.41 20.41 26.66
C ILE A 509 -31.52 19.70 28.01
N LYS A 510 -30.44 19.13 28.52
CA LYS A 510 -30.48 18.32 29.74
C LYS A 510 -29.21 18.38 30.59
N ASN A 511 -29.35 17.97 31.85
CA ASN A 511 -28.27 17.78 32.83
C ASN A 511 -27.33 18.99 33.01
N VAL A 512 -27.82 20.23 32.89
CA VAL A 512 -26.98 21.45 32.80
C VAL A 512 -27.40 22.55 33.78
N ALA A 513 -26.40 23.29 34.30
CA ALA A 513 -26.61 24.56 34.98
C ALA A 513 -26.11 25.77 34.19
N PHE A 514 -26.87 26.86 34.26
CA PHE A 514 -26.45 28.20 33.87
C PHE A 514 -26.54 29.11 35.10
N THR A 515 -25.42 29.49 35.71
CA THR A 515 -25.40 30.21 37.00
C THR A 515 -24.80 31.60 36.89
N ASN A 516 -25.28 32.52 37.72
CA ASN A 516 -24.85 33.92 37.74
C ASN A 516 -24.86 34.60 36.36
N VAL A 517 -25.85 34.28 35.51
CA VAL A 517 -25.94 34.84 34.16
C VAL A 517 -26.28 36.32 34.23
N ASP A 518 -25.56 37.17 33.51
CA ASP A 518 -25.96 38.56 33.29
C ASP A 518 -26.69 38.66 31.94
N LEU A 519 -27.95 39.12 31.98
CA LEU A 519 -28.74 39.37 30.77
C LEU A 519 -28.67 40.84 30.38
N TYR A 520 -28.39 41.11 29.11
CA TYR A 520 -28.37 42.47 28.58
C TYR A 520 -28.89 42.53 27.15
N HIS A 521 -29.29 43.71 26.69
CA HIS A 521 -30.04 43.82 25.45
C HIS A 521 -29.26 44.55 24.34
N SER A 522 -29.78 44.56 23.11
CA SER A 522 -29.25 45.37 22.01
C SER A 522 -30.04 46.65 21.85
N SER A 523 -29.46 47.71 21.27
CA SER A 523 -30.19 48.96 20.98
C SER A 523 -31.48 48.75 20.16
N THR A 524 -31.52 47.68 19.38
CA THR A 524 -32.63 47.31 18.48
C THR A 524 -33.64 46.36 19.14
N TYR A 525 -33.18 45.44 19.99
CA TYR A 525 -33.99 44.37 20.58
C TYR A 525 -33.84 44.33 22.10
N LYS A 526 -34.98 44.38 22.80
CA LYS A 526 -35.06 44.46 24.27
C LYS A 526 -35.44 43.14 24.96
N GLN A 527 -35.70 42.12 24.16
CA GLN A 527 -36.00 40.77 24.60
C GLN A 527 -34.67 40.06 24.90
N THR A 528 -34.55 39.46 26.08
CA THR A 528 -33.34 38.81 26.60
C THR A 528 -33.75 37.56 27.37
N SER A 529 -32.98 36.50 27.24
CA SER A 529 -33.20 35.22 27.92
C SER A 529 -31.89 34.45 28.02
N VAL A 530 -31.84 33.41 28.85
CA VAL A 530 -30.63 32.59 28.99
C VAL A 530 -30.50 31.60 27.84
N LEU A 531 -31.53 30.80 27.55
CA LEU A 531 -31.43 29.74 26.55
C LEU A 531 -31.72 30.21 25.13
N ALA A 532 -32.91 30.79 24.89
CA ALA A 532 -33.39 31.05 23.53
C ALA A 532 -34.44 32.15 23.44
N ALA A 533 -34.59 32.72 22.24
CA ALA A 533 -35.75 33.49 21.82
C ALA A 533 -37.02 32.64 21.86
N TRP A 534 -36.94 31.41 21.36
CA TRP A 534 -38.07 30.51 21.26
C TRP A 534 -37.65 29.05 21.42
N ILE A 535 -38.45 28.30 22.15
CA ILE A 535 -38.32 26.84 22.32
C ILE A 535 -39.56 26.19 21.68
N LYS A 536 -39.39 25.20 20.80
CA LYS A 536 -40.49 24.54 20.09
C LYS A 536 -40.25 23.04 19.94
N ASN A 537 -41.28 22.22 20.16
CA ASN A 537 -41.21 20.76 19.97
C ASN A 537 -40.01 20.10 20.71
N SER A 538 -39.55 20.69 21.81
CA SER A 538 -38.25 20.37 22.42
C SER A 538 -38.41 19.85 23.84
N THR A 539 -37.37 19.20 24.35
CA THR A 539 -37.34 18.64 25.71
C THR A 539 -36.31 19.37 26.55
N LEU A 540 -36.74 19.97 27.66
CA LEU A 540 -35.87 20.46 28.71
C LEU A 540 -36.03 19.53 29.91
N THR A 541 -34.96 18.92 30.38
CA THR A 541 -35.03 17.93 31.47
C THR A 541 -33.79 17.99 32.33
N ASP A 542 -33.95 18.20 33.63
CA ASP A 542 -32.83 18.46 34.54
C ASP A 542 -32.05 19.71 34.06
N VAL A 543 -32.60 20.89 34.34
CA VAL A 543 -31.99 22.19 33.99
C VAL A 543 -32.08 23.17 35.16
N TYR A 544 -30.97 23.83 35.50
CA TYR A 544 -30.94 24.92 36.48
C TYR A 544 -30.50 26.23 35.83
N ILE A 545 -31.20 27.33 36.11
CA ILE A 545 -30.84 28.67 35.65
C ILE A 545 -30.87 29.65 36.82
N SER A 546 -29.82 30.45 36.97
CA SER A 546 -29.78 31.59 37.89
C SER A 546 -29.27 32.84 37.18
N VAL A 547 -30.11 33.88 37.15
CA VAL A 547 -29.76 35.21 36.64
C VAL A 547 -29.28 36.09 37.81
N ARG A 548 -28.12 36.72 37.62
CA ARG A 548 -27.50 37.63 38.59
C ARG A 548 -27.96 39.07 38.42
N ASN A 549 -28.02 39.55 37.18
CA ASN A 549 -28.26 40.95 36.84
C ASN A 549 -28.99 41.04 35.49
N THR A 550 -29.84 42.04 35.34
CA THR A 550 -30.53 42.38 34.10
C THR A 550 -30.31 43.86 33.76
N ASP A 551 -30.01 44.17 32.50
CA ASP A 551 -29.94 45.58 32.05
C ASP A 551 -31.29 46.28 32.31
N GLU A 552 -31.27 47.41 33.04
CA GLU A 552 -32.47 48.16 33.43
C GLU A 552 -33.41 48.53 32.26
N LYS A 553 -32.89 48.51 31.02
CA LYS A 553 -33.64 48.83 29.80
C LYS A 553 -34.16 47.60 29.03
N ALA A 554 -33.91 46.38 29.52
CA ALA A 554 -34.42 45.12 28.96
C ALA A 554 -35.92 44.94 29.28
N SER A 555 -36.76 45.81 28.72
CA SER A 555 -38.19 45.90 29.05
C SER A 555 -39.04 44.70 28.62
N GLU A 556 -38.50 43.71 27.91
CA GLU A 556 -39.28 42.62 27.29
C GLU A 556 -38.61 41.24 27.47
N GLY A 557 -37.76 41.09 28.49
CA GLY A 557 -37.04 39.85 28.76
C GLY A 557 -37.83 38.76 29.50
N SER A 558 -37.32 37.54 29.43
CA SER A 558 -37.77 36.36 30.18
C SER A 558 -36.57 35.55 30.65
N VAL A 559 -36.65 34.79 31.73
CA VAL A 559 -35.45 34.13 32.28
C VAL A 559 -35.06 32.88 31.47
N LEU A 560 -35.99 31.94 31.25
CA LEU A 560 -35.71 30.68 30.56
C LEU A 560 -35.52 30.89 29.04
N ALA A 561 -36.61 31.30 28.40
CA ALA A 561 -36.72 31.68 27.01
C ALA A 561 -37.85 32.71 26.88
N ASN A 562 -37.90 33.46 25.78
CA ASN A 562 -39.04 34.39 25.61
C ASN A 562 -40.32 33.57 25.34
N GLY A 563 -40.35 32.78 24.25
CA GLY A 563 -41.47 31.90 23.93
C GLY A 563 -41.19 30.40 24.11
N ILE A 564 -42.21 29.62 24.48
CA ILE A 564 -42.18 28.15 24.45
C ILE A 564 -43.49 27.54 23.93
N ASP A 565 -43.42 26.60 22.98
CA ASP A 565 -44.58 25.90 22.39
C ASP A 565 -44.35 24.39 22.28
N ALA A 566 -45.41 23.58 22.46
CA ALA A 566 -45.46 22.14 22.18
C ALA A 566 -44.24 21.34 22.70
N SER A 567 -43.69 21.76 23.84
CA SER A 567 -42.44 21.26 24.40
C SER A 567 -42.69 20.54 25.73
N THR A 568 -41.70 19.80 26.24
CA THR A 568 -41.76 19.20 27.58
C THR A 568 -40.68 19.82 28.45
N VAL A 569 -41.07 20.38 29.61
CA VAL A 569 -40.13 20.93 30.60
C VAL A 569 -40.31 20.16 31.90
N THR A 570 -39.31 19.39 32.29
CA THR A 570 -39.37 18.50 33.47
C THR A 570 -38.16 18.75 34.38
N ARG A 571 -38.37 18.83 35.69
CA ARG A 571 -37.29 19.05 36.67
C ARG A 571 -36.42 20.26 36.32
N CYS A 572 -37.06 21.41 36.19
CA CYS A 572 -36.40 22.68 35.85
C CYS A 572 -36.51 23.67 37.02
N ILE A 573 -35.40 24.28 37.43
CA ILE A 573 -35.38 25.33 38.45
C ILE A 573 -34.85 26.62 37.82
N VAL A 574 -35.57 27.72 38.02
CA VAL A 574 -35.20 29.04 37.53
C VAL A 574 -35.20 30.05 38.66
N GLU A 575 -34.09 30.75 38.86
CA GLU A 575 -33.90 31.73 39.94
C GLU A 575 -33.55 33.12 39.36
N THR A 576 -34.26 34.14 39.83
CA THR A 576 -33.95 35.55 39.56
C THR A 576 -34.17 36.41 40.82
N LYS A 577 -33.38 37.48 40.96
CA LYS A 577 -33.40 38.39 42.11
C LYS A 577 -33.97 39.77 41.80
N GLU A 578 -34.17 40.08 40.52
CA GLU A 578 -34.52 41.42 40.04
C GLU A 578 -35.75 41.43 39.15
N ALA A 579 -36.49 42.54 39.23
CA ALA A 579 -37.53 42.89 38.29
C ALA A 579 -36.92 43.52 37.03
N PHE A 580 -37.17 42.93 35.85
CA PHE A 580 -37.05 43.66 34.60
C PHE A 580 -37.97 44.90 34.66
N LYS A 581 -37.50 46.07 34.20
CA LYS A 581 -38.26 47.33 34.27
C LYS A 581 -38.86 47.67 32.90
N TYR A 582 -40.18 47.84 32.83
CA TYR A 582 -40.85 48.34 31.63
C TYR A 582 -40.77 49.87 31.54
N LYS A 583 -40.82 50.43 30.33
CA LYS A 583 -40.82 51.89 30.11
C LYS A 583 -42.22 52.46 30.33
N ASP A 584 -42.33 53.69 30.82
CA ASP A 584 -43.59 54.42 31.07
C ASP A 584 -44.31 54.09 32.40
N GLY A 585 -43.55 53.74 33.45
CA GLY A 585 -44.01 53.77 34.86
C GLY A 585 -44.81 52.54 35.35
N LEU A 586 -45.35 51.74 34.44
CA LEU A 586 -45.88 50.41 34.76
C LEU A 586 -44.72 49.45 35.01
N THR A 587 -44.48 49.05 36.26
CA THR A 587 -43.41 48.11 36.60
C THR A 587 -43.89 46.68 36.37
N MET A 588 -43.66 46.14 35.17
CA MET A 588 -43.88 44.72 34.88
C MET A 588 -42.56 43.96 34.77
N THR A 589 -42.41 43.05 35.72
CA THR A 589 -41.37 42.05 35.93
C THR A 589 -41.39 40.99 34.83
N GLY A 590 -40.26 40.85 34.12
CA GLY A 590 -40.09 39.85 33.05
C GLY A 590 -40.37 38.42 33.53
N SER A 591 -40.87 37.59 32.62
CA SER A 591 -41.48 36.30 32.96
C SER A 591 -40.47 35.16 33.11
N PHE A 592 -40.93 34.03 33.66
CA PHE A 592 -40.24 32.75 33.53
C PHE A 592 -40.06 32.37 32.05
N THR A 593 -41.17 32.40 31.30
CA THR A 593 -41.31 32.31 29.83
C THR A 593 -42.72 32.81 29.49
N TYR A 594 -43.07 33.00 28.21
CA TYR A 594 -44.46 33.05 27.76
C TYR A 594 -44.79 31.98 26.71
N GLN A 595 -46.08 31.77 26.41
CA GLN A 595 -46.54 31.00 25.25
C GLN A 595 -47.49 31.86 24.43
N ASN A 596 -47.68 31.55 23.15
CA ASN A 596 -48.50 32.40 22.28
C ASN A 596 -50.00 32.32 22.64
N LYS A 597 -50.60 33.48 22.89
CA LYS A 597 -52.04 33.70 23.18
C LYS A 597 -52.97 33.01 22.17
N GLU A 598 -52.63 33.01 20.87
CA GLU A 598 -53.40 32.35 19.80
C GLU A 598 -53.37 30.80 19.87
N ARG A 599 -52.71 30.23 20.88
CA ARG A 599 -52.59 28.77 21.10
C ARG A 599 -52.98 28.31 22.51
N MET A 600 -53.36 29.22 23.41
CA MET A 600 -53.90 28.85 24.72
C MET A 600 -55.42 28.63 24.70
N ASP A 601 -56.13 29.27 23.77
CA ASP A 601 -57.60 29.20 23.63
C ASP A 601 -58.06 28.17 22.55
N ASP A 602 -57.19 27.26 22.08
CA ASP A 602 -57.39 26.43 20.86
C ASP A 602 -56.83 25.00 21.01
N ASP A 603 -57.34 24.01 20.24
CA ASP A 603 -57.06 22.55 20.34
C ASP A 603 -55.62 22.10 19.95
N LYS A 604 -54.60 22.90 20.29
CA LYS A 604 -53.19 22.67 19.94
C LYS A 604 -52.39 22.13 21.12
N VAL A 605 -51.35 21.35 20.82
CA VAL A 605 -50.45 20.74 21.84
C VAL A 605 -49.78 21.84 22.66
N GLN A 606 -50.20 21.98 23.92
CA GLN A 606 -49.58 22.89 24.89
C GLN A 606 -48.25 22.32 25.40
N THR A 607 -47.35 23.20 25.84
CA THR A 607 -46.12 22.80 26.53
C THR A 607 -46.48 22.21 27.90
N SER A 608 -45.96 21.01 28.19
CA SER A 608 -46.12 20.36 29.49
C SER A 608 -45.01 20.81 30.46
N PHE A 609 -45.38 21.04 31.72
CA PHE A 609 -44.45 21.28 32.82
C PHE A 609 -44.67 20.22 33.90
N SER A 610 -43.59 19.62 34.41
CA SER A 610 -43.61 18.73 35.59
C SER A 610 -42.45 19.07 36.50
N ASP A 611 -42.71 19.27 37.78
CA ASP A 611 -41.70 19.61 38.77
C ASP A 611 -40.84 20.80 38.32
N VAL A 612 -41.51 21.91 37.96
CA VAL A 612 -40.83 23.15 37.56
C VAL A 612 -40.98 24.17 38.67
N TYR A 613 -39.87 24.68 39.19
CA TYR A 613 -39.87 25.62 40.31
C TYR A 613 -39.21 26.94 39.92
N VAL A 614 -39.85 28.04 40.28
CA VAL A 614 -39.35 29.39 40.01
C VAL A 614 -39.12 30.13 41.33
N ILE A 615 -37.91 30.62 41.52
CA ILE A 615 -37.49 31.33 42.73
C ILE A 615 -37.34 32.80 42.39
N SER A 616 -38.27 33.61 42.87
CA SER A 616 -38.33 35.05 42.59
C SER A 616 -39.13 35.76 43.67
N ASN A 617 -38.50 36.76 44.31
CA ASN A 617 -39.12 37.66 45.29
C ASN A 617 -40.16 38.61 44.66
N VAL A 618 -40.18 38.72 43.33
CA VAL A 618 -41.18 39.48 42.56
C VAL A 618 -42.12 38.53 41.82
N VAL A 619 -43.39 38.93 41.65
CA VAL A 619 -44.36 38.28 40.73
C VAL A 619 -43.74 38.19 39.33
N LEU A 620 -44.17 37.23 38.51
CA LEU A 620 -43.75 37.11 37.10
C LEU A 620 -44.96 37.30 36.18
N GLY A 621 -44.79 38.00 35.05
CA GLY A 621 -45.89 38.27 34.12
C GLY A 621 -45.38 38.70 32.73
N TYR A 622 -46.28 38.74 31.72
CA TYR A 622 -45.90 39.07 30.34
C TYR A 622 -46.97 39.90 29.61
N TYR A 623 -46.54 40.80 28.73
CA TYR A 623 -47.32 41.93 28.20
C TYR A 623 -47.04 42.11 26.68
N ARG A 624 -47.91 42.69 25.82
CA ARG A 624 -49.12 43.51 25.97
C ARG A 624 -50.00 43.37 24.72
N THR A 625 -51.33 43.56 24.78
CA THR A 625 -52.11 43.94 23.57
C THR A 625 -52.87 45.24 23.78
N SER A 626 -52.59 46.25 22.93
CA SER A 626 -53.34 47.49 22.86
C SER A 626 -54.37 47.45 21.74
N LYS A 627 -55.63 47.77 22.02
CA LYS A 627 -56.63 48.09 21.01
C LYS A 627 -56.87 49.59 21.02
N THR A 628 -56.77 50.25 19.88
CA THR A 628 -57.25 51.63 19.76
C THR A 628 -58.77 51.59 19.65
N VAL A 629 -59.45 52.25 20.58
CA VAL A 629 -60.91 52.49 20.56
C VAL A 629 -61.09 54.00 20.62
N ASP A 630 -61.75 54.58 19.62
CA ASP A 630 -62.02 56.02 19.51
C ASP A 630 -60.79 56.92 19.71
N GLY A 631 -59.64 56.48 19.19
CA GLY A 631 -58.35 57.18 19.29
C GLY A 631 -57.61 56.96 20.62
N VAL A 632 -58.25 56.38 21.63
CA VAL A 632 -57.64 56.04 22.92
C VAL A 632 -57.05 54.62 22.85
N LYS A 633 -55.82 54.44 23.34
CA LYS A 633 -55.25 53.11 23.53
C LYS A 633 -55.85 52.47 24.78
N VAL A 634 -56.75 51.52 24.59
CA VAL A 634 -57.20 50.59 25.63
C VAL A 634 -56.19 49.44 25.70
N TYR A 635 -55.80 49.06 26.90
CA TYR A 635 -54.86 47.95 27.14
C TYR A 635 -55.59 46.84 27.89
N THR A 636 -55.37 45.60 27.47
CA THR A 636 -55.74 44.41 28.26
C THR A 636 -54.46 43.78 28.75
N ASN A 637 -54.35 43.61 30.07
CA ASN A 637 -53.22 42.92 30.68
C ASN A 637 -53.49 41.41 30.69
N TYR A 638 -52.41 40.67 30.47
CA TYR A 638 -52.37 39.23 30.54
C TYR A 638 -51.36 38.86 31.60
N TYR A 639 -51.71 37.93 32.47
CA TYR A 639 -50.80 37.45 33.52
C TYR A 639 -50.58 35.95 33.32
N LEU A 640 -49.31 35.56 33.26
CA LEU A 640 -48.88 34.18 33.15
C LEU A 640 -48.17 33.83 34.45
N GLN A 641 -48.92 33.24 35.38
CA GLN A 641 -48.49 33.00 36.76
C GLN A 641 -48.29 31.50 37.04
N ALA A 642 -47.55 31.19 38.10
CA ALA A 642 -47.41 29.83 38.61
C ALA A 642 -48.73 29.30 39.22
N GLU A 643 -48.86 27.99 39.37
CA GLU A 643 -50.09 27.33 39.84
C GLU A 643 -50.48 27.67 41.29
N ASN A 644 -49.51 28.13 42.09
CA ASN A 644 -49.67 28.53 43.47
C ASN A 644 -49.68 30.07 43.67
N GLU A 645 -49.73 30.85 42.59
CA GLU A 645 -49.84 32.31 42.67
C GLU A 645 -51.29 32.80 42.60
N THR A 646 -51.53 33.98 43.14
CA THR A 646 -52.81 34.70 43.03
C THR A 646 -52.50 36.18 42.91
N LEU A 647 -52.87 36.76 41.76
CA LEU A 647 -52.69 38.18 41.50
C LEU A 647 -54.02 38.94 41.61
N ALA A 648 -54.00 40.12 42.22
CA ALA A 648 -55.08 41.09 42.05
C ALA A 648 -54.97 41.72 40.65
N VAL A 649 -56.03 41.63 39.86
CA VAL A 649 -56.09 42.13 38.48
C VAL A 649 -57.22 43.14 38.30
N GLU A 650 -57.07 44.06 37.35
CA GLU A 650 -58.08 45.08 37.06
C GLU A 650 -59.21 44.51 36.17
N GLU A 651 -60.36 45.19 36.15
CA GLU A 651 -61.52 44.74 35.38
C GLU A 651 -61.22 44.77 33.86
N GLY A 652 -61.27 43.60 33.23
CA GLY A 652 -60.95 43.40 31.81
C GLY A 652 -59.63 42.65 31.55
N ASP A 653 -58.80 42.46 32.58
CA ASP A 653 -57.58 41.65 32.50
C ASP A 653 -57.87 40.14 32.48
N LYS A 654 -56.89 39.36 31.98
CA LYS A 654 -56.96 37.89 31.94
C LYS A 654 -55.77 37.24 32.64
N VAL A 655 -56.04 36.23 33.44
CA VAL A 655 -55.01 35.40 34.12
C VAL A 655 -54.98 34.01 33.49
N TYR A 656 -53.77 33.56 33.17
CA TYR A 656 -53.44 32.22 32.69
C TYR A 656 -52.45 31.57 33.68
N THR A 657 -52.60 30.27 33.88
CA THR A 657 -51.82 29.51 34.88
C THR A 657 -50.96 28.46 34.22
N PHE A 658 -49.66 28.47 34.51
CA PHE A 658 -48.76 27.38 34.16
C PHE A 658 -48.95 26.18 35.11
N LYS A 659 -49.79 25.21 34.71
CA LYS A 659 -49.93 23.93 35.44
C LYS A 659 -48.57 23.21 35.49
N GLY A 660 -48.18 22.73 36.68
CA GLY A 660 -46.90 22.07 36.91
C GLY A 660 -45.72 23.01 37.18
N VAL A 661 -45.94 24.33 37.18
CA VAL A 661 -44.96 25.34 37.57
C VAL A 661 -45.37 25.94 38.92
N LYS A 662 -44.49 25.88 39.93
CA LYS A 662 -44.69 26.51 41.25
C LYS A 662 -43.67 27.64 41.45
N LYS A 663 -44.09 28.72 42.12
CA LYS A 663 -43.21 29.84 42.46
C LYS A 663 -43.02 30.01 43.97
N TYR A 664 -41.83 30.41 44.35
CA TYR A 664 -41.39 30.66 45.73
C TYR A 664 -40.63 31.99 45.80
N SER A 665 -40.76 32.73 46.91
CA SER A 665 -40.05 34.01 47.08
C SER A 665 -38.56 33.81 47.33
N THR A 666 -38.18 32.72 48.02
CA THR A 666 -36.79 32.36 48.32
C THR A 666 -36.56 30.86 48.18
N ARG A 667 -35.28 30.44 48.15
CA ARG A 667 -34.88 29.03 48.23
C ARG A 667 -35.40 28.34 49.50
N ALA A 668 -35.47 29.06 50.62
CA ALA A 668 -35.97 28.54 51.89
C ALA A 668 -37.48 28.26 51.85
N ASP A 669 -38.27 29.15 51.22
CA ASP A 669 -39.71 28.94 51.03
C ASP A 669 -39.99 27.72 50.15
N MET A 670 -39.17 27.54 49.10
CA MET A 670 -39.20 26.34 48.26
C MET A 670 -38.92 25.11 49.13
N GLN A 671 -37.78 25.07 49.84
CA GLN A 671 -37.35 23.96 50.70
C GLN A 671 -38.42 23.57 51.73
N ALA A 672 -39.02 24.57 52.39
CA ALA A 672 -40.07 24.38 53.40
C ALA A 672 -41.39 23.82 52.82
N ALA A 673 -41.67 24.00 51.52
CA ALA A 673 -42.90 23.54 50.89
C ALA A 673 -42.95 22.01 50.63
N GLY A 674 -41.94 21.24 51.04
CA GLY A 674 -41.96 19.78 50.96
C GLY A 674 -42.05 19.22 49.55
N ASN A 675 -41.51 19.94 48.55
CA ASN A 675 -41.50 19.48 47.16
C ASN A 675 -40.75 18.15 46.98
N ASN A 676 -40.99 17.48 45.85
CA ASN A 676 -40.37 16.21 45.52
C ASN A 676 -38.91 16.38 45.06
N TYR A 677 -38.03 16.79 45.96
CA TYR A 677 -36.59 16.91 45.70
C TYR A 677 -35.93 15.58 45.33
N ALA A 678 -36.52 14.46 45.72
CA ALA A 678 -36.08 13.13 45.31
C ALA A 678 -36.27 12.92 43.79
N ALA A 679 -37.31 13.49 43.17
CA ALA A 679 -37.45 13.48 41.72
C ALA A 679 -36.35 14.31 41.03
N PHE A 680 -35.97 15.46 41.59
CA PHE A 680 -34.81 16.24 41.14
C PHE A 680 -33.45 15.58 41.45
N GLY A 681 -33.41 14.54 42.29
CA GLY A 681 -32.21 13.79 42.64
C GLY A 681 -31.76 12.87 41.52
N SER A 682 -31.36 13.44 40.38
CA SER A 682 -30.86 12.70 39.22
C SER A 682 -29.51 12.03 39.52
N THR A 683 -28.92 11.32 38.56
CA THR A 683 -27.54 10.85 38.62
C THR A 683 -26.56 12.00 38.95
N TYR A 684 -26.85 13.22 38.49
CA TYR A 684 -25.91 14.34 38.42
C TYR A 684 -25.99 15.35 39.57
N TRP A 685 -27.10 15.44 40.31
CA TRP A 685 -27.21 16.37 41.44
C TRP A 685 -28.17 15.92 42.55
N THR A 686 -28.13 16.68 43.65
CA THR A 686 -29.12 16.68 44.72
C THR A 686 -29.64 18.11 44.92
N ILE A 687 -30.82 18.31 45.48
CA ILE A 687 -31.23 19.63 45.96
C ILE A 687 -30.91 19.73 47.44
N THR A 688 -30.00 20.63 47.80
CA THR A 688 -29.65 20.97 49.19
C THR A 688 -29.87 22.48 49.38
N ASP A 689 -30.52 22.89 50.46
CA ASP A 689 -30.84 24.30 50.77
C ASP A 689 -31.52 25.06 49.62
N GLY A 690 -32.41 24.36 48.91
CA GLY A 690 -33.17 24.88 47.78
C GLY A 690 -32.33 25.19 46.52
N ALA A 691 -31.10 24.66 46.43
CA ALA A 691 -30.23 24.79 45.27
C ALA A 691 -29.70 23.43 44.80
N PRO A 692 -29.36 23.26 43.51
CA PRO A 692 -28.65 22.07 43.07
C PRO A 692 -27.23 22.05 43.63
N VAL A 693 -26.91 20.98 44.35
CA VAL A 693 -25.55 20.57 44.71
C VAL A 693 -25.17 19.42 43.78
N TRP A 694 -24.22 19.72 42.91
CA TRP A 694 -23.71 18.82 41.88
C TRP A 694 -22.98 17.66 42.53
N LYS A 695 -23.32 16.45 42.09
CA LYS A 695 -22.52 15.26 42.35
C LYS A 695 -21.38 15.36 41.35
N ASN A 696 -20.19 15.79 41.79
CA ASN A 696 -18.98 15.67 40.98
C ASN A 696 -18.78 14.17 40.69
N LEU A 697 -19.04 13.78 39.45
CA LEU A 697 -18.93 12.40 38.93
C LEU A 697 -17.71 12.29 38.03
#